data_AF-A0A1W0WT91-F1
#
_entry.id   AF-A0A1W0WT91-F1
#
_cell.length_a   1.000
_cell.length_b   1.000
_cell.length_c   1.000
_cell.angle_alpha   90.00
_cell.angle_beta   90.00
_cell.angle_gamma   90.00
#
_symmetry.space_group_name_H-M   'P 1'
#
loop_
_entity.id
_entity.type
_entity.pdbx_description
1 polymer ?
#
loop_
_entity_poly.entity_id
_entity_poly.type
_entity_poly.pdbx_seq_one_letter_code
_entity_poly.pdbx_strand_id
1 'polypeptide(L)'
;MQSFISLLHISICFLVVVGQFNGCSGRIRFVILTITDAPSIGVRSMLPGLNVSIIDMAAKFPTLYSNYSMINISIVLPSPADPCSPSEIGTAVERMSEIFVKAGLSGEEGTPVILTPSCPLPFTTIGDFARELNILTLACGPMRLNAERFPTSLLTFRGQSETVGMGLTALLDKFQWHKLSIMLDMVDVRVRDFLLGIMISLKIRMTSYDVLTTNYNSRRGLEEYPPALVASAQHSRVILIMTLDKFIRKILAAAADLDMTTGYYVYIYPYSTQIPFEPPIIWKYRSENITDTLYTTFESVLVIRFEPVNWDSWSTVSDRISQLRKKLFNGTDLPEEFNFNENVLGCYESVDVLSQNTADFNYTSRTWNDTAIQNLKWKLGQVPLDYHPCGYRNDQCPQSSRRVTTGTVGAVSACTVILILFVIWWIREAERNSHWWLLSGKTLQAIRVLETLSRFMPFHTNMKPCSSFLKVIVSLFLASGQFDSCSGRLRFIILTVSDAPSIGVKSMLPGFRTAISDMALKFPTLYGNHSVVNVNIDRPPPADPCSPMEIGLMIERMSDVFVKPERPGEEGTPVILTPLIGDFARELNILTLACGPTKPNPDRFPSSLFTFVGGSEAVGVGLTGLLDTFSWRKLSVMVDLVDARVRDQIFAIMISVNVRVTHYDVLTTNFNSQQGMEDYPNALRASAQHARVILIMTLDKFIRKILAVAADLDMTTGYYVFIYAYSAQIPFEPPITWKYRRENISEAVTDAFESVLVIRFEPINWDSWSPVSSRISQLRSDLYGTGLSQELNFNENVLGCYESMDILSQLMNESAISNSGSTSWQASEVIRSAVDRTFVLPRGRVQFSSAGQRIPRVVLQQYNKTSRNFETLVNLDYAASAWHDSGMQTLQWKLGQVPLDYHPCGYHNDQCSQSARRTLAAIVGTVTACVAVLVLLVVCRLTEYLATGRPDQRMIACFEK
;
A
#
# COMPACT_ATOMS: atom_id res chain seq x y z
N MET A 1 40.50 28.63 -51.82
CA MET A 1 39.98 27.30 -52.22
C MET A 1 39.31 26.59 -51.05
N GLN A 2 40.01 26.30 -49.93
CA GLN A 2 39.40 25.64 -48.75
C GLN A 2 38.09 26.28 -48.26
N SER A 3 38.02 27.61 -48.14
CA SER A 3 36.79 28.33 -47.73
C SER A 3 35.57 28.06 -48.61
N PHE A 4 35.80 27.73 -49.89
CA PHE A 4 34.73 27.39 -50.85
C PHE A 4 34.23 25.95 -50.62
N ILE A 5 35.11 25.03 -50.21
CA ILE A 5 34.77 23.64 -49.86
C ILE A 5 33.97 23.59 -48.56
N SER A 6 34.29 24.45 -47.58
CA SER A 6 33.52 24.60 -46.34
C SER A 6 32.11 25.14 -46.59
N LEU A 7 31.98 26.19 -47.43
CA LEU A 7 30.68 26.71 -47.84
C LEU A 7 29.85 25.66 -48.59
N LEU A 8 30.47 24.90 -49.51
CA LEU A 8 29.79 23.84 -50.24
C LEU A 8 29.30 22.71 -49.32
N HIS A 9 30.07 22.31 -48.30
CA HIS A 9 29.63 21.32 -47.31
C HIS A 9 28.45 21.84 -46.48
N ILE A 10 28.49 23.09 -46.00
CA ILE A 10 27.38 23.68 -45.24
C ILE A 10 26.11 23.76 -46.10
N SER A 11 26.21 24.19 -47.36
CA SER A 11 25.07 24.25 -48.29
C SER A 11 24.52 22.87 -48.64
N ILE A 12 25.36 21.85 -48.83
CA ILE A 12 24.91 20.47 -49.10
C ILE A 12 24.24 19.87 -47.86
N CYS A 13 24.79 20.05 -46.66
CA CYS A 13 24.13 19.60 -45.43
C CYS A 13 22.78 20.31 -45.22
N PHE A 14 22.67 21.60 -45.49
CA PHE A 14 21.40 22.32 -45.39
C PHE A 14 20.36 21.82 -46.41
N LEU A 15 20.77 21.56 -47.66
CA LEU A 15 19.89 21.01 -48.69
C LEU A 15 19.47 19.56 -48.44
N VAL A 16 20.33 18.73 -47.82
CA VAL A 16 19.97 17.36 -47.44
C VAL A 16 18.98 17.33 -46.27
N VAL A 17 19.12 18.23 -45.28
CA VAL A 17 18.19 18.32 -44.13
C VAL A 17 16.85 18.94 -44.52
N VAL A 18 16.83 19.98 -45.37
CA VAL A 18 15.58 20.60 -45.85
C VAL A 18 14.92 19.77 -46.96
N GLY A 19 15.68 18.92 -47.67
CA GLY A 19 15.23 18.18 -48.84
C GLY A 19 14.30 16.98 -48.60
N GLN A 20 14.16 16.47 -47.37
CA GLN A 20 13.36 15.26 -47.09
C GLN A 20 11.98 15.49 -46.46
N PHE A 21 11.61 16.71 -46.06
CA PHE A 21 10.28 17.00 -45.51
C PHE A 21 9.19 17.26 -46.56
N ASN A 22 9.54 17.33 -47.85
CA ASN A 22 8.59 17.38 -48.97
C ASN A 22 8.28 15.97 -49.47
N GLY A 23 7.31 15.27 -48.88
CA GLY A 23 6.81 14.01 -49.46
C GLY A 23 5.94 13.12 -48.57
N CYS A 24 6.03 13.23 -47.24
CA CYS A 24 5.25 12.40 -46.33
C CYS A 24 3.77 12.84 -46.26
N SER A 25 2.98 12.47 -47.27
CA SER A 25 1.51 12.44 -47.23
C SER A 25 1.00 11.29 -46.31
N GLY A 26 1.60 11.17 -45.12
CA GLY A 26 1.38 10.08 -44.18
C GLY A 26 -0.01 10.14 -43.57
N ARG A 27 -0.79 9.09 -43.80
CA ARG A 27 -2.15 8.96 -43.26
C ARG A 27 -2.12 8.89 -41.73
N ILE A 28 -2.79 9.80 -41.02
CA ILE A 28 -2.84 9.73 -39.55
C ILE A 28 -3.91 8.72 -39.13
N ARG A 29 -3.53 7.74 -38.30
CA ARG A 29 -4.39 6.64 -37.84
C ARG A 29 -4.64 6.75 -36.34
N PHE A 30 -5.75 7.37 -35.95
CA PHE A 30 -6.15 7.47 -34.54
C PHE A 30 -6.72 6.14 -34.05
N VAL A 31 -6.12 5.56 -33.02
CA VAL A 31 -6.61 4.37 -32.32
C VAL A 31 -7.18 4.81 -30.99
N ILE A 32 -8.50 4.94 -30.90
CA ILE A 32 -9.18 5.32 -29.67
C ILE A 32 -9.39 4.06 -28.84
N LEU A 33 -8.51 3.85 -27.86
CA LEU A 33 -8.63 2.78 -26.88
C LEU A 33 -9.38 3.34 -25.66
N THR A 34 -10.59 2.85 -25.40
CA THR A 34 -11.41 3.21 -24.24
C THR A 34 -11.63 1.99 -23.38
N ILE A 35 -11.26 2.08 -22.11
CA ILE A 35 -11.37 0.99 -21.13
C ILE A 35 -12.42 1.40 -20.09
N THR A 36 -13.20 0.43 -19.60
CA THR A 36 -14.28 0.55 -18.62
C THR A 36 -15.55 1.27 -19.10
N ASP A 37 -16.67 1.08 -18.39
CA ASP A 37 -17.96 1.77 -18.61
C ASP A 37 -18.34 2.68 -17.43
N ALA A 38 -17.35 3.08 -16.61
CA ALA A 38 -17.56 4.01 -15.50
C ALA A 38 -18.07 5.38 -16.01
N PRO A 39 -19.13 5.98 -15.40
CA PRO A 39 -19.77 7.18 -15.96
C PRO A 39 -18.86 8.40 -16.18
N SER A 40 -17.79 8.55 -15.39
CA SER A 40 -16.89 9.71 -15.45
C SER A 40 -15.74 9.61 -16.46
N ILE A 41 -15.27 8.38 -16.77
CA ILE A 41 -14.04 8.14 -17.55
C ILE A 41 -14.12 6.97 -18.56
N GLY A 42 -15.26 6.26 -18.60
CA GLY A 42 -15.45 5.10 -19.47
C GLY A 42 -15.94 5.42 -20.87
N VAL A 43 -16.14 4.36 -21.65
CA VAL A 43 -16.55 4.34 -23.07
C VAL A 43 -17.65 5.35 -23.38
N ARG A 44 -18.77 5.35 -22.65
CA ARG A 44 -19.90 6.28 -22.92
C ARG A 44 -19.55 7.75 -22.70
N SER A 45 -18.64 8.06 -21.80
CA SER A 45 -18.27 9.43 -21.46
C SER A 45 -17.22 9.97 -22.44
N MET A 46 -16.13 9.22 -22.63
CA MET A 46 -14.90 9.67 -23.30
C MET A 46 -14.90 9.47 -24.82
N LEU A 47 -15.47 8.36 -25.33
CA LEU A 47 -15.45 8.05 -26.77
C LEU A 47 -16.15 9.14 -27.61
N PRO A 48 -17.31 9.72 -27.22
CA PRO A 48 -17.91 10.83 -27.93
C PRO A 48 -17.02 12.09 -27.92
N GLY A 49 -16.32 12.37 -26.81
CA GLY A 49 -15.39 13.51 -26.69
C GLY A 49 -14.22 13.42 -27.67
N LEU A 50 -13.54 12.27 -27.69
CA LEU A 50 -12.42 12.02 -28.60
C LEU A 50 -12.87 12.08 -30.07
N ASN A 51 -14.00 11.46 -30.43
CA ASN A 51 -14.53 11.53 -31.79
C ASN A 51 -14.87 12.97 -32.22
N VAL A 52 -15.55 13.78 -31.38
CA VAL A 52 -15.85 15.18 -31.72
C VAL A 52 -14.57 16.00 -31.86
N SER A 53 -13.58 15.79 -31.00
CA SER A 53 -12.30 16.52 -31.09
C SER A 53 -11.54 16.25 -32.39
N ILE A 54 -11.51 15.00 -32.87
CA ILE A 54 -10.88 14.66 -34.15
C ILE A 54 -11.64 15.28 -35.32
N ILE A 55 -12.98 15.27 -35.29
CA ILE A 55 -13.82 15.89 -36.32
C ILE A 55 -13.58 17.41 -36.37
N ASP A 56 -13.51 18.07 -35.21
CA ASP A 56 -13.27 19.51 -35.10
C ASP A 56 -11.86 19.90 -35.53
N MET A 57 -10.85 19.10 -35.15
CA MET A 57 -9.48 19.33 -35.60
C MET A 57 -9.30 19.03 -37.09
N ALA A 58 -10.06 18.09 -37.66
CA ALA A 58 -10.07 17.87 -39.10
C ALA A 58 -10.69 19.05 -39.88
N ALA A 59 -11.69 19.73 -39.30
CA ALA A 59 -12.24 20.96 -39.88
C ALA A 59 -11.31 22.17 -39.70
N LYS A 60 -10.59 22.25 -38.57
CA LYS A 60 -9.66 23.35 -38.23
C LYS A 60 -8.31 23.24 -38.97
N PHE A 61 -7.83 22.02 -39.21
CA PHE A 61 -6.53 21.72 -39.84
C PHE A 61 -6.69 20.75 -41.04
N PRO A 62 -7.43 21.13 -42.10
CA PRO A 62 -7.82 20.23 -43.19
C PRO A 62 -6.64 19.72 -44.05
N THR A 63 -5.47 20.34 -43.97
CA THR A 63 -4.23 19.83 -44.59
C THR A 63 -3.67 18.63 -43.83
N LEU A 64 -3.51 18.76 -42.51
CA LEU A 64 -3.02 17.71 -41.61
C LEU A 64 -3.97 16.51 -41.56
N TYR A 65 -5.27 16.76 -41.62
CA TYR A 65 -6.33 15.74 -41.62
C TYR A 65 -6.87 15.43 -43.04
N SER A 66 -6.12 15.75 -44.09
CA SER A 66 -6.55 15.50 -45.48
C SER A 66 -6.76 14.00 -45.81
N ASN A 67 -6.06 13.12 -45.10
CA ASN A 67 -6.26 11.67 -45.12
C ASN A 67 -6.01 11.11 -43.71
N TYR A 68 -7.07 10.92 -42.92
CA TYR A 68 -6.99 10.28 -41.61
C TYR A 68 -7.93 9.07 -41.51
N SER A 69 -7.74 8.26 -40.47
CA SER A 69 -8.67 7.21 -40.05
C SER A 69 -8.82 7.18 -38.54
N MET A 70 -9.96 6.65 -38.07
CA MET A 70 -10.26 6.40 -36.66
C MET A 70 -10.61 4.93 -36.48
N ILE A 71 -10.01 4.29 -35.49
CA ILE A 71 -10.29 2.91 -35.07
C ILE A 71 -10.72 2.95 -33.61
N ASN A 72 -11.99 2.66 -33.34
CA ASN A 72 -12.59 2.82 -32.02
C ASN A 72 -12.69 1.46 -31.33
N ILE A 73 -12.03 1.32 -30.19
CA ILE A 73 -11.86 0.05 -29.46
C ILE A 73 -12.28 0.29 -28.02
N SER A 74 -13.32 -0.42 -27.59
CA SER A 74 -14.03 -0.17 -26.34
C SER A 74 -14.15 -1.43 -25.51
N ILE A 75 -13.52 -1.43 -24.33
CA ILE A 75 -13.47 -2.55 -23.39
C ILE A 75 -14.52 -2.33 -22.30
N VAL A 76 -15.76 -2.76 -22.57
CA VAL A 76 -16.85 -2.76 -21.59
C VAL A 76 -16.70 -3.98 -20.68
N LEU A 77 -16.10 -3.79 -19.51
CA LEU A 77 -16.03 -4.80 -18.45
C LEU A 77 -17.33 -4.84 -17.64
N PRO A 78 -17.72 -6.02 -17.11
CA PRO A 78 -18.94 -6.13 -16.31
C PRO A 78 -18.83 -5.35 -15.00
N SER A 79 -19.83 -4.50 -14.72
CA SER A 79 -19.98 -3.82 -13.44
C SER A 79 -20.14 -4.84 -12.30
N PRO A 80 -19.51 -4.66 -11.12
CA PRO A 80 -18.82 -3.45 -10.65
C PRO A 80 -17.28 -3.56 -10.71
N ALA A 81 -16.70 -3.75 -11.90
CA ALA A 81 -15.25 -3.56 -12.08
C ALA A 81 -14.82 -2.14 -11.68
N ASP A 82 -13.73 -2.04 -10.91
CA ASP A 82 -13.05 -0.78 -10.63
C ASP A 82 -12.22 -0.38 -11.87
N PRO A 83 -12.44 0.84 -12.42
CA PRO A 83 -11.91 1.26 -13.71
C PRO A 83 -10.39 1.43 -13.76
N CYS A 84 -9.72 1.41 -12.61
CA CYS A 84 -8.27 1.43 -12.53
C CYS A 84 -7.69 0.10 -12.00
N SER A 85 -8.50 -0.97 -11.91
CA SER A 85 -8.10 -2.22 -11.24
C SER A 85 -6.97 -3.00 -11.96
N PRO A 86 -6.15 -3.78 -11.22
CA PRO A 86 -5.11 -4.63 -11.82
C PRO A 86 -5.60 -5.64 -12.85
N SER A 87 -6.88 -6.05 -12.76
CA SER A 87 -7.56 -6.87 -13.76
C SER A 87 -7.64 -6.20 -15.13
N GLU A 88 -7.87 -4.88 -15.18
CA GLU A 88 -7.96 -4.15 -16.45
C GLU A 88 -6.62 -4.11 -17.19
N ILE A 89 -5.48 -4.24 -16.49
CA ILE A 89 -4.14 -4.34 -17.11
C ILE A 89 -4.07 -5.57 -18.03
N GLY A 90 -4.61 -6.72 -17.58
CA GLY A 90 -4.60 -7.95 -18.38
C GLY A 90 -5.40 -7.79 -19.68
N THR A 91 -6.60 -7.21 -19.59
CA THR A 91 -7.44 -6.95 -20.77
C THR A 91 -6.87 -5.83 -21.65
N ALA A 92 -6.17 -4.84 -21.08
CA ALA A 92 -5.44 -3.83 -21.85
C ALA A 92 -4.31 -4.45 -22.67
N VAL A 93 -3.52 -5.38 -22.09
CA VAL A 93 -2.50 -6.15 -22.81
C VAL A 93 -3.12 -6.99 -23.93
N GLU A 94 -4.19 -7.73 -23.62
CA GLU A 94 -4.92 -8.58 -24.58
C GLU A 94 -5.44 -7.75 -25.78
N ARG A 95 -6.02 -6.57 -25.53
CA ARG A 95 -6.52 -5.72 -26.62
C ARG A 95 -5.42 -4.95 -27.33
N MET A 96 -4.31 -4.62 -26.68
CA MET A 96 -3.13 -4.06 -27.35
C MET A 96 -2.45 -5.08 -28.28
N SER A 97 -2.40 -6.36 -27.90
CA SER A 97 -1.91 -7.41 -28.81
C SER A 97 -2.92 -7.71 -29.93
N GLU A 98 -4.24 -7.69 -29.67
CA GLU A 98 -5.25 -7.74 -30.73
C GLU A 98 -5.15 -6.54 -31.69
N ILE A 99 -4.90 -5.32 -31.21
CA ILE A 99 -4.66 -4.13 -32.04
C ILE A 99 -3.47 -4.40 -32.97
N PHE A 100 -2.35 -4.84 -32.42
CA PHE A 100 -1.14 -5.08 -33.19
C PHE A 100 -1.32 -6.17 -34.25
N VAL A 101 -2.00 -7.27 -33.90
CA VAL A 101 -2.20 -8.44 -34.78
C VAL A 101 -3.33 -8.23 -35.80
N LYS A 102 -4.45 -7.57 -35.44
CA LYS A 102 -5.63 -7.44 -36.29
C LYS A 102 -5.74 -6.12 -37.06
N ALA A 103 -5.20 -5.01 -36.54
CA ALA A 103 -5.40 -3.69 -37.15
C ALA A 103 -4.36 -3.34 -38.24
N GLY A 104 -3.52 -4.30 -38.65
CA GLY A 104 -2.62 -4.17 -39.79
C GLY A 104 -1.51 -3.13 -39.61
N LEU A 105 -1.12 -2.81 -38.36
CA LEU A 105 -0.12 -1.79 -38.05
C LEU A 105 1.28 -2.07 -38.64
N SER A 106 1.53 -3.31 -39.08
CA SER A 106 2.75 -3.75 -39.77
C SER A 106 2.68 -3.68 -41.31
N GLY A 107 1.54 -3.33 -41.91
CA GLY A 107 1.32 -3.51 -43.36
C GLY A 107 0.49 -2.44 -44.09
N GLU A 108 -0.14 -1.48 -43.40
CA GLU A 108 -0.83 -0.36 -44.05
C GLU A 108 -0.15 0.98 -43.79
N GLU A 109 0.01 1.81 -44.82
CA GLU A 109 0.61 3.13 -44.71
C GLU A 109 -0.16 4.05 -43.75
N GLY A 110 0.56 4.61 -42.78
CA GLY A 110 0.08 5.66 -41.88
C GLY A 110 0.74 5.67 -40.50
N THR A 111 0.81 6.84 -39.88
CA THR A 111 1.36 7.01 -38.52
C THR A 111 0.25 6.75 -37.49
N PRO A 112 0.38 5.74 -36.61
CA PRO A 112 -0.57 5.50 -35.54
C PRO A 112 -0.44 6.54 -34.42
N VAL A 113 -1.59 6.98 -33.88
CA VAL A 113 -1.69 7.80 -32.67
C VAL A 113 -2.70 7.14 -31.74
N ILE A 114 -2.27 6.66 -30.57
CA ILE A 114 -3.16 6.06 -29.58
C ILE A 114 -3.78 7.17 -28.73
N LEU A 115 -5.10 7.14 -28.57
CA LEU A 115 -5.85 8.05 -27.69
C LEU A 115 -6.52 7.22 -26.60
N THR A 116 -6.20 7.47 -25.32
CA THR A 116 -6.69 6.65 -24.21
C THR A 116 -7.09 7.47 -22.96
N PRO A 117 -8.19 7.14 -22.27
CA PRO A 117 -8.43 7.64 -20.92
C PRO A 117 -7.43 6.96 -19.99
N SER A 118 -6.57 7.73 -19.30
CA SER A 118 -5.56 7.15 -18.40
C SER A 118 -6.06 7.01 -16.97
N CYS A 119 -6.53 5.81 -16.64
CA CYS A 119 -6.25 5.27 -15.31
C CYS A 119 -4.74 4.95 -15.21
N PRO A 120 -4.06 5.26 -14.09
CA PRO A 120 -2.61 5.08 -13.98
C PRO A 120 -2.14 3.65 -14.30
N LEU A 121 -2.83 2.63 -13.79
CA LEU A 121 -2.38 1.24 -13.92
C LEU A 121 -2.43 0.74 -15.38
N PRO A 122 -3.58 0.72 -16.10
CA PRO A 122 -3.59 0.33 -17.51
C PRO A 122 -2.70 1.21 -18.39
N PHE A 123 -2.61 2.52 -18.13
CA PHE A 123 -1.76 3.39 -18.94
C PHE A 123 -0.29 3.00 -18.85
N THR A 124 0.25 2.63 -17.68
CA THR A 124 1.69 2.31 -17.59
C THR A 124 2.12 1.24 -18.59
N THR A 125 1.24 0.28 -18.90
CA THR A 125 1.48 -0.75 -19.92
C THR A 125 1.30 -0.21 -21.34
N ILE A 126 0.25 0.59 -21.60
CA ILE A 126 0.05 1.24 -22.91
C ILE A 126 1.24 2.15 -23.26
N GLY A 127 1.74 2.93 -22.30
CA GLY A 127 2.89 3.82 -22.44
C GLY A 127 4.23 3.09 -22.64
N ASP A 128 4.42 1.92 -22.03
CA ASP A 128 5.59 1.07 -22.33
C ASP A 128 5.48 0.49 -23.75
N PHE A 129 4.33 -0.07 -24.16
CA PHE A 129 4.10 -0.51 -25.55
C PHE A 129 4.31 0.63 -26.56
N ALA A 130 3.85 1.83 -26.24
CA ALA A 130 4.01 3.03 -27.05
C ALA A 130 5.47 3.48 -27.16
N ARG A 131 6.30 3.25 -26.14
CA ARG A 131 7.76 3.46 -26.21
C ARG A 131 8.38 2.45 -27.16
N GLU A 132 8.20 1.15 -26.91
CA GLU A 132 8.87 0.09 -27.68
C GLU A 132 8.48 0.09 -29.17
N LEU A 133 7.26 0.49 -29.50
CA LEU A 133 6.76 0.57 -30.87
C LEU A 133 6.94 1.96 -31.53
N ASN A 134 7.52 2.93 -30.81
CA ASN A 134 7.64 4.34 -31.22
C ASN A 134 6.29 4.97 -31.68
N ILE A 135 5.20 4.67 -30.96
CA ILE A 135 3.84 5.13 -31.26
C ILE A 135 3.49 6.33 -30.37
N LEU A 136 3.08 7.45 -30.96
CA LEU A 136 2.59 8.59 -30.21
C LEU A 136 1.32 8.20 -29.43
N THR A 137 1.32 8.41 -28.12
CA THR A 137 0.15 8.16 -27.27
C THR A 137 -0.27 9.44 -26.55
N LEU A 138 -1.52 9.86 -26.73
CA LEU A 138 -2.14 10.92 -25.93
C LEU A 138 -2.99 10.31 -24.84
N ALA A 139 -2.83 10.79 -23.61
CA ALA A 139 -3.66 10.40 -22.50
C ALA A 139 -4.27 11.58 -21.73
N CYS A 140 -5.53 11.38 -21.36
CA CYS A 140 -6.44 12.44 -20.93
C CYS A 140 -7.11 12.20 -19.57
N GLY A 141 -6.45 11.48 -18.67
CA GLY A 141 -6.87 11.28 -17.28
C GLY A 141 -5.79 11.64 -16.25
N PRO A 142 -6.10 11.53 -14.94
CA PRO A 142 -5.18 11.83 -13.85
C PRO A 142 -4.03 10.82 -13.77
N MET A 143 -2.88 11.17 -14.32
CA MET A 143 -1.65 10.39 -14.18
C MET A 143 -0.41 11.28 -14.12
N ARG A 144 0.68 10.75 -13.55
CA ARG A 144 2.04 11.25 -13.72
C ARG A 144 2.68 10.66 -14.98
N LEU A 145 3.10 11.49 -15.92
CA LEU A 145 4.06 11.03 -16.92
C LEU A 145 5.47 11.07 -16.33
N ASN A 146 6.15 9.93 -16.26
CA ASN A 146 7.61 9.95 -16.29
C ASN A 146 8.02 10.06 -17.76
N ALA A 147 8.44 11.24 -18.19
CA ALA A 147 8.85 11.51 -19.57
C ALA A 147 10.09 10.70 -20.01
N GLU A 148 10.95 10.28 -19.06
CA GLU A 148 12.09 9.39 -19.35
C GLU A 148 11.63 7.96 -19.65
N ARG A 149 10.58 7.48 -18.96
CA ARG A 149 9.97 6.16 -19.22
C ARG A 149 9.06 6.17 -20.44
N PHE A 150 8.37 7.28 -20.71
CA PHE A 150 7.32 7.37 -21.72
C PHE A 150 7.58 8.52 -22.72
N PRO A 151 8.72 8.51 -23.45
CA PRO A 151 9.11 9.64 -24.31
C PRO A 151 8.16 9.85 -25.51
N THR A 152 7.40 8.83 -25.90
CA THR A 152 6.39 8.86 -26.98
C THR A 152 4.98 9.16 -26.47
N SER A 153 4.83 9.54 -25.19
CA SER A 153 3.53 9.81 -24.58
C SER A 153 3.38 11.27 -24.19
N LEU A 154 2.17 11.81 -24.32
CA LEU A 154 1.81 13.16 -23.89
C LEU A 154 0.58 13.11 -22.97
N LEU A 155 0.66 13.79 -21.83
CA LEU A 155 -0.50 14.10 -20.98
C LEU A 155 -0.89 15.56 -21.17
N THR A 156 -2.17 15.79 -21.46
CA THR A 156 -2.77 17.14 -21.52
C THR A 156 -3.85 17.35 -20.47
N PHE A 157 -4.14 16.35 -19.64
CA PHE A 157 -5.20 16.44 -18.63
C PHE A 157 -4.90 17.53 -17.59
N ARG A 158 -5.81 18.51 -17.47
CA ARG A 158 -5.68 19.64 -16.53
C ARG A 158 -5.68 19.19 -15.07
N GLY A 159 -6.51 18.22 -14.71
CA GLY A 159 -6.80 17.83 -13.33
C GLY A 159 -5.75 16.96 -12.61
N GLN A 160 -4.46 17.08 -12.93
CA GLN A 160 -3.42 16.24 -12.31
C GLN A 160 -3.36 16.44 -10.79
N SER A 161 -3.80 15.43 -10.03
CA SER A 161 -3.86 15.42 -8.56
C SER A 161 -2.50 15.65 -7.89
N GLU A 162 -1.40 15.23 -8.52
CA GLU A 162 -0.05 15.56 -8.07
C GLU A 162 0.27 17.07 -8.14
N THR A 163 -0.35 17.82 -9.06
CA THR A 163 -0.18 19.29 -9.12
C THR A 163 -0.88 19.98 -7.94
N VAL A 164 -2.02 19.45 -7.50
CA VAL A 164 -2.66 19.87 -6.24
C VAL A 164 -1.81 19.46 -5.03
N GLY A 165 -1.16 18.29 -5.07
CA GLY A 165 -0.16 17.88 -4.08
C GLY A 165 1.05 18.81 -4.01
N MET A 166 1.60 19.22 -5.15
CA MET A 166 2.70 20.20 -5.22
C MET A 166 2.27 21.58 -4.72
N GLY A 167 1.06 22.03 -5.10
CA GLY A 167 0.46 23.25 -4.58
C GLY A 167 0.27 23.22 -3.07
N LEU A 168 -0.16 22.07 -2.52
CA LEU A 168 -0.25 21.84 -1.08
C LEU A 168 1.13 21.92 -0.41
N THR A 169 2.15 21.19 -0.89
CA THR A 169 3.49 21.26 -0.26
C THR A 169 4.11 22.65 -0.34
N ALA A 170 3.88 23.40 -1.43
CA ALA A 170 4.30 24.79 -1.54
C ALA A 170 3.56 25.72 -0.56
N LEU A 171 2.27 25.46 -0.31
CA LEU A 171 1.46 26.18 0.68
C LEU A 171 1.93 25.89 2.12
N LEU A 172 2.23 24.62 2.45
CA LEU A 172 2.79 24.22 3.73
C LEU A 172 4.15 24.90 3.99
N ASP A 173 5.07 24.83 3.02
CA ASP A 173 6.38 25.49 3.09
C ASP A 173 6.26 27.01 3.28
N LYS A 174 5.34 27.65 2.53
CA LYS A 174 5.17 29.11 2.54
C LYS A 174 4.75 29.66 3.90
N PHE A 175 4.03 28.86 4.69
CA PHE A 175 3.55 29.22 6.04
C PHE A 175 4.26 28.47 7.17
N GLN A 176 5.31 27.70 6.85
CA GLN A 176 6.08 26.88 7.81
C GLN A 176 5.20 25.90 8.61
N TRP A 177 4.16 25.38 7.96
CA TRP A 177 3.25 24.39 8.54
C TRP A 177 3.88 22.99 8.41
N HIS A 178 4.41 22.50 9.53
CA HIS A 178 5.05 21.19 9.61
C HIS A 178 4.08 20.08 10.03
N LYS A 179 2.90 20.41 10.57
CA LYS A 179 1.87 19.44 10.97
C LYS A 179 0.63 19.51 10.08
N LEU A 180 0.21 18.39 9.51
CA LEU A 180 -0.99 18.27 8.70
C LEU A 180 -1.91 17.15 9.19
N SER A 181 -3.20 17.44 9.39
CA SER A 181 -4.21 16.40 9.59
C SER A 181 -5.03 16.22 8.32
N ILE A 182 -5.18 15.00 7.83
CA ILE A 182 -5.96 14.65 6.63
C ILE A 182 -7.24 13.94 7.07
N MET A 183 -8.40 14.54 6.84
CA MET A 183 -9.69 13.87 7.02
C MET A 183 -10.07 13.17 5.70
N LEU A 184 -10.19 11.84 5.69
CA LEU A 184 -10.48 11.04 4.49
C LEU A 184 -11.88 10.41 4.53
N ASP A 185 -12.73 10.81 3.58
CA ASP A 185 -13.98 10.11 3.31
C ASP A 185 -13.73 8.78 2.58
N MET A 186 -14.00 7.67 3.27
CA MET A 186 -13.77 6.32 2.74
C MET A 186 -14.82 5.87 1.71
N VAL A 187 -15.86 6.67 1.48
CA VAL A 187 -17.07 6.32 0.70
C VAL A 187 -16.88 6.34 -0.81
N ASP A 188 -16.09 7.26 -1.34
CA ASP A 188 -16.01 7.53 -2.77
C ASP A 188 -14.59 7.27 -3.29
N VAL A 189 -14.49 6.43 -4.33
CA VAL A 189 -13.21 6.04 -4.92
C VAL A 189 -12.43 7.24 -5.46
N ARG A 190 -13.13 8.24 -6.03
CA ARG A 190 -12.52 9.47 -6.57
C ARG A 190 -11.74 10.24 -5.51
N VAL A 191 -12.26 10.28 -4.28
CA VAL A 191 -11.62 10.99 -3.16
C VAL A 191 -10.31 10.28 -2.75
N ARG A 192 -10.28 8.94 -2.83
CA ARG A 192 -9.07 8.14 -2.55
C ARG A 192 -8.03 8.27 -3.66
N ASP A 193 -8.46 8.21 -4.92
CA ASP A 193 -7.55 8.32 -6.08
C ASP A 193 -6.94 9.72 -6.17
N PHE A 194 -7.74 10.74 -5.85
CA PHE A 194 -7.29 12.12 -5.74
C PHE A 194 -6.34 12.31 -4.55
N LEU A 195 -6.61 11.69 -3.39
CA LEU A 195 -5.66 11.66 -2.27
C LEU A 195 -4.35 10.96 -2.66
N LEU A 196 -4.38 9.87 -3.41
CA LEU A 196 -3.15 9.15 -3.81
C LEU A 196 -2.18 10.06 -4.56
N GLY A 197 -2.67 10.90 -5.48
CA GLY A 197 -1.84 11.90 -6.17
C GLY A 197 -1.29 12.98 -5.24
N ILE A 198 -2.11 13.53 -4.34
CA ILE A 198 -1.67 14.50 -3.32
C ILE A 198 -0.60 13.88 -2.40
N MET A 199 -0.80 12.62 -2.01
CA MET A 199 0.12 11.87 -1.16
C MET A 199 1.43 11.53 -1.85
N ILE A 200 1.54 11.49 -3.18
CA ILE A 200 2.84 11.32 -3.85
C ILE A 200 3.73 12.55 -3.57
N SER A 201 3.20 13.76 -3.71
CA SER A 201 3.92 15.00 -3.40
C SER A 201 4.31 15.10 -1.92
N LEU A 202 3.39 14.75 -1.01
CA LEU A 202 3.68 14.70 0.44
C LEU A 202 4.72 13.60 0.77
N LYS A 203 4.63 12.41 0.17
CA LYS A 203 5.57 11.29 0.41
C LYS A 203 6.99 11.60 -0.01
N ILE A 204 7.19 12.33 -1.11
CA ILE A 204 8.51 12.80 -1.55
C ILE A 204 9.17 13.71 -0.50
N ARG A 205 8.39 14.33 0.38
CA ARG A 205 8.85 15.27 1.43
C ARG A 205 8.37 14.89 2.84
N MET A 206 8.11 13.60 3.09
CA MET A 206 7.60 13.09 4.39
C MET A 206 8.55 13.33 5.57
N THR A 207 9.83 13.64 5.31
CA THR A 207 10.79 14.06 6.35
C THR A 207 10.59 15.52 6.80
N SER A 208 9.74 16.30 6.12
CA SER A 208 9.49 17.72 6.40
C SER A 208 8.13 18.00 7.03
N TYR A 209 7.21 17.01 7.03
CA TYR A 209 5.87 17.13 7.58
C TYR A 209 5.47 15.92 8.43
N ASP A 210 4.89 16.19 9.60
CA ASP A 210 4.20 15.25 10.47
C ASP A 210 2.73 15.16 10.02
N VAL A 211 2.26 13.97 9.63
CA VAL A 211 0.98 13.79 8.91
C VAL A 211 0.12 12.69 9.53
N LEU A 212 -1.00 13.08 10.14
CA LEU A 212 -2.04 12.17 10.60
C LEU A 212 -3.13 12.03 9.53
N THR A 213 -3.62 10.82 9.28
CA THR A 213 -4.85 10.59 8.48
C THR A 213 -5.97 10.04 9.37
N THR A 214 -7.14 10.68 9.34
CA THR A 214 -8.35 10.28 10.07
C THR A 214 -9.43 9.88 9.08
N ASN A 215 -9.83 8.61 9.11
CA ASN A 215 -10.81 8.05 8.19
C ASN A 215 -12.23 8.20 8.74
N TYR A 216 -13.20 8.52 7.89
CA TYR A 216 -14.63 8.58 8.25
C TYR A 216 -15.52 8.13 7.08
N ASN A 217 -16.83 7.98 7.31
CA ASN A 217 -17.79 7.50 6.32
C ASN A 217 -18.99 8.43 6.14
N SER A 218 -19.02 9.23 5.08
CA SER A 218 -20.10 10.20 4.82
C SER A 218 -21.50 9.59 4.61
N ARG A 219 -21.64 8.28 4.33
CA ARG A 219 -22.96 7.61 4.22
C ARG A 219 -23.65 7.41 5.56
N ARG A 220 -22.90 7.38 6.67
CA ARG A 220 -23.45 7.27 8.03
C ARG A 220 -23.98 8.61 8.56
N GLY A 221 -23.78 9.71 7.83
CA GLY A 221 -24.34 11.02 8.16
C GLY A 221 -23.48 11.85 9.08
N LEU A 222 -24.12 12.71 9.88
CA LEU A 222 -23.45 13.75 10.68
C LEU A 222 -22.61 13.19 11.85
N GLU A 223 -22.94 11.99 12.34
CA GLU A 223 -22.33 11.40 13.56
C GLU A 223 -20.82 11.10 13.41
N GLU A 224 -20.33 10.89 12.19
CA GLU A 224 -18.92 10.56 11.92
C GLU A 224 -18.01 11.80 11.86
N TYR A 225 -18.55 13.00 11.60
CA TYR A 225 -17.72 14.19 11.39
C TYR A 225 -17.11 14.73 12.71
N PRO A 226 -17.83 14.86 13.83
CA PRO A 226 -17.26 15.37 15.07
C PRO A 226 -16.09 14.52 15.62
N PRO A 227 -16.15 13.17 15.65
CA PRO A 227 -15.00 12.36 16.08
C PRO A 227 -13.77 12.55 15.20
N ALA A 228 -13.93 12.59 13.87
CA ALA A 228 -12.82 12.78 12.93
C ALA A 228 -12.21 14.19 13.00
N LEU A 229 -13.05 15.22 13.17
CA LEU A 229 -12.62 16.60 13.43
C LEU A 229 -11.83 16.72 14.74
N VAL A 230 -12.33 16.14 15.84
CA VAL A 230 -11.66 16.15 17.15
C VAL A 230 -10.33 15.39 17.10
N ALA A 231 -10.27 14.25 16.41
CA ALA A 231 -9.02 13.51 16.21
C ALA A 231 -8.01 14.32 15.37
N SER A 232 -8.45 14.94 14.28
CA SER A 232 -7.61 15.84 13.47
C SER A 232 -7.08 17.04 14.27
N ALA A 233 -7.92 17.62 15.12
CA ALA A 233 -7.60 18.76 15.98
C ALA A 233 -6.63 18.45 17.13
N GLN A 234 -6.52 17.18 17.54
CA GLN A 234 -5.53 16.73 18.52
C GLN A 234 -4.11 16.63 17.92
N HIS A 235 -3.97 16.70 16.59
CA HIS A 235 -2.70 16.58 15.89
C HIS A 235 -2.24 17.88 15.19
N SER A 236 -3.13 18.58 14.49
CA SER A 236 -2.81 19.84 13.79
C SER A 236 -3.96 20.85 13.83
N ARG A 237 -3.63 22.12 13.62
CA ARG A 237 -4.56 23.21 13.28
C ARG A 237 -4.82 23.34 11.78
N VAL A 238 -3.97 22.73 10.94
CA VAL A 238 -4.13 22.65 9.47
C VAL A 238 -4.77 21.31 9.11
N ILE A 239 -5.99 21.37 8.57
CA ILE A 239 -6.82 20.18 8.30
C ILE A 239 -7.17 20.12 6.82
N LEU A 240 -6.59 19.16 6.09
CA LEU A 240 -6.94 18.82 4.72
C LEU A 240 -8.20 17.94 4.72
N ILE A 241 -9.31 18.43 4.16
CA ILE A 241 -10.56 17.66 4.10
C ILE A 241 -10.69 17.04 2.70
N MET A 242 -10.51 15.72 2.61
CA MET A 242 -10.74 14.93 1.41
C MET A 242 -12.20 14.42 1.42
N THR A 243 -13.07 15.02 0.62
CA THR A 243 -14.48 14.63 0.51
C THR A 243 -15.11 15.07 -0.81
N LEU A 244 -16.42 14.90 -0.96
CA LEU A 244 -17.22 15.45 -2.05
C LEU A 244 -17.87 16.79 -1.65
N ASP A 245 -18.10 17.66 -2.63
CA ASP A 245 -18.69 19.01 -2.46
C ASP A 245 -20.01 19.04 -1.68
N LYS A 246 -20.83 17.99 -1.79
CA LYS A 246 -22.10 17.85 -1.05
C LYS A 246 -21.95 17.53 0.44
N PHE A 247 -20.72 17.25 0.90
CA PHE A 247 -20.40 16.92 2.30
C PHE A 247 -19.56 17.99 2.99
N ILE A 248 -18.73 18.77 2.27
CA ILE A 248 -17.86 19.78 2.89
C ILE A 248 -18.63 20.77 3.79
N ARG A 249 -19.81 21.26 3.36
CA ARG A 249 -20.68 22.12 4.20
C ARG A 249 -21.09 21.48 5.52
N LYS A 250 -21.32 20.16 5.55
CA LYS A 250 -21.76 19.45 6.75
C LYS A 250 -20.61 19.20 7.73
N ILE A 251 -19.40 19.01 7.22
CA ILE A 251 -18.17 18.91 8.03
C ILE A 251 -17.83 20.28 8.62
N LEU A 252 -17.95 21.36 7.82
CA LEU A 252 -17.74 22.73 8.29
C LEU A 252 -18.84 23.18 9.27
N ALA A 253 -20.06 22.66 9.17
CA ALA A 253 -21.09 22.85 10.20
C ALA A 253 -20.71 22.14 11.51
N ALA A 254 -20.35 20.85 11.46
CA ALA A 254 -19.86 20.12 12.63
C ALA A 254 -18.61 20.75 13.26
N ALA A 255 -17.77 21.43 12.47
CA ALA A 255 -16.63 22.21 12.96
C ALA A 255 -17.06 23.50 13.68
N ALA A 256 -18.15 24.15 13.24
CA ALA A 256 -18.75 25.28 13.95
C ALA A 256 -19.37 24.84 15.28
N ASP A 257 -20.05 23.70 15.32
CA ASP A 257 -20.62 23.10 16.53
C ASP A 257 -19.55 22.62 17.54
N LEU A 258 -18.27 22.61 17.15
CA LEU A 258 -17.09 22.26 17.95
C LEU A 258 -16.17 23.46 18.27
N ASP A 259 -16.63 24.70 18.08
CA ASP A 259 -15.85 25.95 18.29
C ASP A 259 -14.54 26.05 17.46
N MET A 260 -14.41 25.25 16.39
CA MET A 260 -13.22 25.24 15.52
C MET A 260 -13.19 26.41 14.51
N THR A 261 -14.17 27.31 14.57
CA THR A 261 -14.32 28.52 13.73
C THR A 261 -13.58 29.74 14.28
N THR A 262 -12.90 29.57 15.42
CA THR A 262 -12.21 30.60 16.22
C THR A 262 -11.02 31.29 15.54
N GLY A 263 -10.73 31.00 14.27
CA GLY A 263 -9.61 31.57 13.51
C GLY A 263 -8.26 30.90 13.76
N TYR A 264 -8.19 29.95 14.71
CA TYR A 264 -7.01 29.11 14.95
C TYR A 264 -6.88 27.93 13.99
N TYR A 265 -7.93 27.57 13.26
CA TYR A 265 -7.93 26.44 12.32
C TYR A 265 -7.93 26.93 10.87
N VAL A 266 -7.22 26.18 10.02
CA VAL A 266 -7.22 26.32 8.56
C VAL A 266 -7.72 25.03 7.94
N TYR A 267 -8.80 25.12 7.16
CA TYR A 267 -9.34 23.99 6.41
C TYR A 267 -8.88 24.07 4.98
N ILE A 268 -8.07 23.11 4.53
CA ILE A 268 -7.68 23.01 3.14
C ILE A 268 -8.65 22.06 2.44
N TYR A 269 -9.37 22.55 1.43
CA TYR A 269 -10.23 21.72 0.58
C TYR A 269 -9.62 21.62 -0.82
N PRO A 270 -9.05 20.47 -1.21
CA PRO A 270 -8.51 20.29 -2.54
C PRO A 270 -9.66 19.92 -3.50
N TYR A 271 -9.80 20.69 -4.58
CA TYR A 271 -10.87 20.57 -5.55
C TYR A 271 -10.41 19.78 -6.77
N SER A 272 -10.95 18.58 -6.99
CA SER A 272 -10.43 17.68 -8.03
C SER A 272 -10.86 18.05 -9.45
N THR A 273 -12.14 18.40 -9.62
CA THR A 273 -12.81 18.41 -10.92
C THR A 273 -14.09 19.22 -10.83
N GLN A 274 -14.29 20.21 -11.69
CA GLN A 274 -15.58 20.86 -11.88
C GLN A 274 -16.47 20.01 -12.78
N ILE A 275 -17.76 20.04 -12.49
CA ILE A 275 -18.85 19.52 -13.32
C ILE A 275 -19.73 20.73 -13.68
N PRO A 276 -20.25 20.88 -14.91
CA PRO A 276 -21.00 22.10 -15.31
C PRO A 276 -22.18 22.44 -14.41
N PHE A 277 -22.73 21.42 -13.74
CA PHE A 277 -23.95 21.47 -12.93
C PHE A 277 -23.67 21.49 -11.42
N GLU A 278 -22.43 21.29 -10.98
CA GLU A 278 -22.04 21.50 -9.59
C GLU A 278 -21.68 22.99 -9.40
N PRO A 279 -22.54 23.80 -8.74
CA PRO A 279 -22.23 25.21 -8.52
C PRO A 279 -21.00 25.33 -7.63
N PRO A 280 -20.18 26.39 -7.80
CA PRO A 280 -18.97 26.58 -7.00
C PRO A 280 -19.30 26.59 -5.50
N ILE A 281 -18.32 26.21 -4.67
CA ILE A 281 -18.45 26.11 -3.22
C ILE A 281 -18.95 27.44 -2.62
N ILE A 282 -20.26 27.51 -2.40
CA ILE A 282 -20.94 28.61 -1.72
C ILE A 282 -21.36 28.15 -0.33
N TRP A 283 -21.31 29.08 0.63
CA TRP A 283 -21.61 28.84 2.04
C TRP A 283 -23.11 28.57 2.31
N LYS A 284 -24.00 28.90 1.37
CA LYS A 284 -25.45 28.75 1.50
C LYS A 284 -26.15 28.49 0.17
N TYR A 285 -26.95 27.43 0.13
CA TYR A 285 -27.83 27.09 -0.99
C TYR A 285 -29.25 27.56 -0.66
N ARG A 286 -30.06 27.90 -1.68
CA ARG A 286 -31.41 28.49 -1.47
C ARG A 286 -32.38 27.61 -0.65
N SER A 287 -32.12 26.32 -0.55
CA SER A 287 -32.91 25.32 0.17
C SER A 287 -32.39 24.98 1.57
N GLU A 288 -31.19 25.43 1.96
CA GLU A 288 -30.54 25.02 3.20
C GLU A 288 -30.73 26.10 4.29
N ASN A 289 -31.46 25.77 5.36
CA ASN A 289 -31.73 26.67 6.49
C ASN A 289 -30.52 26.78 7.45
N ILE A 290 -29.40 27.24 6.90
CA ILE A 290 -28.09 27.34 7.56
C ILE A 290 -27.93 28.70 8.25
N THR A 291 -27.38 28.67 9.46
CA THR A 291 -27.05 29.79 10.33
C THR A 291 -25.81 30.56 9.89
N ASP A 292 -25.70 31.82 10.29
CA ASP A 292 -24.58 32.71 9.94
C ASP A 292 -23.23 32.24 10.49
N THR A 293 -23.22 31.33 11.48
CA THR A 293 -22.00 30.66 11.96
C THR A 293 -21.24 29.93 10.85
N LEU A 294 -21.93 29.30 9.88
CA LEU A 294 -21.23 28.60 8.78
C LEU A 294 -20.49 29.57 7.85
N TYR A 295 -21.03 30.77 7.63
CA TYR A 295 -20.31 31.82 6.88
C TYR A 295 -18.95 32.12 7.52
N THR A 296 -18.92 32.26 8.85
CA THR A 296 -17.67 32.49 9.59
C THR A 296 -16.73 31.28 9.62
N THR A 297 -17.21 30.09 9.24
CA THR A 297 -16.35 28.90 9.03
C THR A 297 -15.68 28.96 7.67
N PHE A 298 -16.40 29.41 6.64
CA PHE A 298 -15.89 29.52 5.28
C PHE A 298 -14.72 30.51 5.16
N GLU A 299 -14.63 31.51 6.05
CA GLU A 299 -13.46 32.39 6.20
C GLU A 299 -12.15 31.65 6.53
N SER A 300 -12.23 30.44 7.10
CA SER A 300 -11.09 29.58 7.43
C SER A 300 -10.78 28.54 6.33
N VAL A 301 -11.46 28.58 5.17
CA VAL A 301 -11.32 27.56 4.11
C VAL A 301 -10.41 28.05 2.97
N LEU A 302 -9.30 27.34 2.75
CA LEU A 302 -8.43 27.50 1.58
C LEU A 302 -8.78 26.43 0.54
N VAL A 303 -9.34 26.85 -0.59
CA VAL A 303 -9.66 25.94 -1.71
C VAL A 303 -8.48 25.87 -2.68
N ILE A 304 -7.77 24.73 -2.73
CA ILE A 304 -6.73 24.48 -3.73
C ILE A 304 -7.41 23.85 -4.94
N ARG A 305 -7.45 24.54 -6.08
CA ARG A 305 -8.15 24.08 -7.28
C ARG A 305 -7.42 24.42 -8.57
N PHE A 306 -7.77 23.71 -9.64
CA PHE A 306 -7.43 24.07 -11.01
C PHE A 306 -8.16 25.36 -11.44
N GLU A 307 -7.68 25.98 -12.51
CA GLU A 307 -8.32 27.16 -13.10
C GLU A 307 -9.76 26.82 -13.55
N PRO A 308 -10.78 27.62 -13.17
CA PRO A 308 -12.17 27.30 -13.50
C PRO A 308 -12.46 27.21 -14.99
N VAL A 309 -13.22 26.19 -15.39
CA VAL A 309 -13.66 26.03 -16.76
C VAL A 309 -14.75 27.05 -17.06
N ASN A 310 -14.57 27.83 -18.12
CA ASN A 310 -15.63 28.68 -18.67
C ASN A 310 -16.64 27.81 -19.45
N TRP A 311 -17.57 27.16 -18.74
CA TRP A 311 -18.53 26.22 -19.31
C TRP A 311 -19.39 26.83 -20.44
N ASP A 312 -19.69 28.13 -20.39
CA ASP A 312 -20.43 28.82 -21.45
C ASP A 312 -19.70 28.71 -22.80
N SER A 313 -18.37 28.88 -22.80
CA SER A 313 -17.54 28.73 -24.02
C SER A 313 -17.43 27.29 -24.53
N TRP A 314 -17.73 26.30 -23.68
CA TRP A 314 -17.73 24.88 -24.04
C TRP A 314 -19.12 24.32 -24.37
N SER A 315 -20.20 25.09 -24.17
CA SER A 315 -21.59 24.69 -24.42
C SER A 315 -21.78 24.00 -25.79
N THR A 316 -21.36 24.66 -26.87
CA THR A 316 -21.48 24.14 -28.25
C THR A 316 -20.64 22.89 -28.52
N VAL A 317 -19.58 22.64 -27.73
CA VAL A 317 -18.80 21.39 -27.80
C VAL A 317 -19.52 20.28 -27.01
N SER A 318 -20.01 20.60 -25.82
CA SER A 318 -20.80 19.72 -24.96
C SER A 318 -22.07 19.21 -25.68
N ASP A 319 -22.81 20.10 -26.35
CA ASP A 319 -24.00 19.74 -27.13
C ASP A 319 -23.69 18.70 -28.22
N ARG A 320 -22.59 18.88 -28.96
CA ARG A 320 -22.18 17.97 -30.04
C ARG A 320 -21.69 16.63 -29.51
N ILE A 321 -21.01 16.63 -28.35
CA ILE A 321 -20.60 15.43 -27.62
C ILE A 321 -21.84 14.66 -27.10
N SER A 322 -22.83 15.37 -26.56
CA SER A 322 -24.12 14.81 -26.11
C SER A 322 -24.92 14.21 -27.28
N GLN A 323 -25.03 14.93 -28.40
CA GLN A 323 -25.67 14.43 -29.63
C GLN A 323 -24.96 13.19 -30.18
N LEU A 324 -23.61 13.17 -30.19
CA LEU A 324 -22.85 12.00 -30.64
C LEU A 324 -22.98 10.81 -29.67
N ARG A 325 -23.01 11.05 -28.35
CA ARG A 325 -23.31 10.00 -27.35
C ARG A 325 -24.67 9.37 -27.61
N LYS A 326 -25.72 10.19 -27.79
CA LYS A 326 -27.08 9.73 -28.09
C LYS A 326 -27.12 8.87 -29.35
N LYS A 327 -26.37 9.23 -30.38
CA LYS A 327 -26.22 8.48 -31.64
C LYS A 327 -25.44 7.16 -31.47
N LEU A 328 -24.36 7.15 -30.67
CA LEU A 328 -23.50 5.97 -30.49
C LEU A 328 -24.10 4.92 -29.54
N PHE A 329 -24.88 5.33 -28.54
CA PHE A 329 -25.37 4.46 -27.46
C PHE A 329 -26.91 4.38 -27.40
N ASN A 330 -27.57 4.42 -28.56
CA ASN A 330 -29.03 4.23 -28.74
C ASN A 330 -29.90 5.06 -27.78
N GLY A 331 -29.54 6.31 -27.53
CA GLY A 331 -30.27 7.21 -26.64
C GLY A 331 -30.17 6.89 -25.14
N THR A 332 -29.24 6.01 -24.71
CA THR A 332 -28.95 5.83 -23.27
C THR A 332 -28.16 7.02 -22.74
N ASP A 333 -28.88 8.00 -22.20
CA ASP A 333 -28.28 9.14 -21.51
C ASP A 333 -27.59 8.70 -20.22
N LEU A 334 -26.40 9.26 -19.99
CA LEU A 334 -25.79 9.28 -18.66
C LEU A 334 -26.56 10.28 -17.78
N PRO A 335 -26.51 10.14 -16.43
CA PRO A 335 -26.91 11.22 -15.54
C PRO A 335 -26.19 12.52 -15.90
N GLU A 336 -26.85 13.66 -15.66
CA GLU A 336 -26.43 14.95 -16.19
C GLU A 336 -25.03 15.36 -15.70
N GLU A 337 -24.68 15.00 -14.45
CA GLU A 337 -23.34 15.19 -13.87
C GLU A 337 -22.23 14.41 -14.58
N PHE A 338 -22.56 13.39 -15.39
CA PHE A 338 -21.61 12.58 -16.15
C PHE A 338 -21.65 12.84 -17.66
N ASN A 339 -22.58 13.66 -18.15
CA ASN A 339 -22.69 13.96 -19.58
C ASN A 339 -21.53 14.82 -20.11
N PHE A 340 -20.94 15.66 -19.28
CA PHE A 340 -19.77 16.47 -19.63
C PHE A 340 -18.96 16.79 -18.38
N ASN A 341 -17.65 16.56 -18.41
CA ASN A 341 -16.76 16.72 -17.26
C ASN A 341 -15.31 17.01 -17.71
N GLU A 342 -14.43 17.38 -16.78
CA GLU A 342 -13.03 17.75 -17.07
C GLU A 342 -12.19 16.63 -17.73
N ASN A 343 -12.53 15.35 -17.57
CA ASN A 343 -11.82 14.27 -18.27
C ASN A 343 -12.17 14.27 -19.77
N VAL A 344 -13.45 14.45 -20.09
CA VAL A 344 -13.92 14.59 -21.48
C VAL A 344 -13.31 15.83 -22.15
N LEU A 345 -13.19 16.94 -21.40
CA LEU A 345 -12.47 18.14 -21.85
C LEU A 345 -10.98 17.86 -22.07
N GLY A 346 -10.30 17.24 -21.11
CA GLY A 346 -8.88 16.90 -21.25
C GLY A 346 -8.60 16.02 -22.47
N CYS A 347 -9.53 15.14 -22.84
CA CYS A 347 -9.45 14.33 -24.06
C CYS A 347 -9.65 15.15 -25.34
N TYR A 348 -10.59 16.10 -25.33
CA TYR A 348 -10.75 17.03 -26.46
C TYR A 348 -9.49 17.90 -26.64
N GLU A 349 -8.98 18.44 -25.54
CA GLU A 349 -7.76 19.26 -25.52
C GLU A 349 -6.51 18.46 -25.90
N SER A 350 -6.44 17.15 -25.64
CA SER A 350 -5.34 16.31 -26.15
C SER A 350 -5.18 16.44 -27.66
N VAL A 351 -6.28 16.30 -28.40
CA VAL A 351 -6.26 16.29 -29.87
C VAL A 351 -6.04 17.70 -30.42
N ASP A 352 -6.60 18.74 -29.78
CA ASP A 352 -6.34 20.14 -30.17
C ASP A 352 -4.89 20.55 -29.90
N VAL A 353 -4.32 20.19 -28.74
CA VAL A 353 -2.91 20.45 -28.40
C VAL A 353 -1.95 19.72 -29.36
N LEU A 354 -2.24 18.45 -29.71
CA LEU A 354 -1.47 17.76 -30.74
C LEU A 354 -1.55 18.50 -32.10
N SER A 355 -2.75 18.87 -32.52
CA SER A 355 -2.97 19.53 -33.81
C SER A 355 -2.29 20.90 -33.88
N GLN A 356 -2.36 21.69 -32.82
CA GLN A 356 -1.70 22.99 -32.72
C GLN A 356 -0.18 22.85 -32.75
N ASN A 357 0.43 21.98 -31.94
CA ASN A 357 1.89 21.80 -31.96
C ASN A 357 2.40 21.18 -33.28
N THR A 358 1.54 20.50 -34.04
CA THR A 358 1.88 20.00 -35.39
C THR A 358 1.75 21.09 -36.46
N ALA A 359 1.03 22.18 -36.19
CA ALA A 359 0.82 23.31 -37.11
C ALA A 359 1.77 24.49 -36.85
N ASP A 360 1.95 24.88 -35.58
CA ASP A 360 2.77 26.01 -35.14
C ASP A 360 3.56 25.65 -33.86
N PHE A 361 4.88 25.82 -33.89
CA PHE A 361 5.78 25.34 -32.82
C PHE A 361 6.53 26.49 -32.13
N ASN A 362 5.92 27.13 -31.13
CA ASN A 362 6.64 27.97 -30.16
C ASN A 362 5.84 28.19 -28.86
N TYR A 363 6.38 27.82 -27.70
CA TYR A 363 5.85 28.22 -26.40
C TYR A 363 6.92 28.24 -25.30
N THR A 364 6.83 29.19 -24.37
CA THR A 364 7.78 29.32 -23.25
C THR A 364 7.12 29.82 -21.96
N SER A 365 7.76 29.47 -20.83
CA SER A 365 7.52 29.95 -19.45
C SER A 365 6.39 29.28 -18.64
N ARG A 366 6.72 28.97 -17.39
CA ARG A 366 5.82 28.78 -16.25
C ARG A 366 6.54 29.28 -15.00
N THR A 367 6.01 30.31 -14.35
CA THR A 367 6.40 30.76 -13.00
C THR A 367 5.13 31.22 -12.28
N TRP A 368 5.10 31.06 -10.95
CA TRP A 368 3.99 31.56 -10.13
C TRP A 368 3.99 33.10 -10.12
N ASN A 369 2.80 33.70 -9.97
CA ASN A 369 2.65 35.14 -9.79
C ASN A 369 2.47 35.47 -8.30
N ASP A 370 3.51 36.02 -7.67
CA ASP A 370 3.56 36.34 -6.24
C ASP A 370 2.41 37.25 -5.75
N THR A 371 1.82 38.07 -6.63
CA THR A 371 0.72 38.99 -6.25
C THR A 371 -0.53 38.26 -5.76
N ALA A 372 -0.73 36.99 -6.14
CA ALA A 372 -1.89 36.22 -5.68
C ALA A 372 -1.81 35.91 -4.17
N ILE A 373 -0.63 35.52 -3.67
CA ILE A 373 -0.43 35.08 -2.28
C ILE A 373 -0.49 36.26 -1.31
N GLN A 374 -0.04 37.45 -1.74
CA GLN A 374 -0.03 38.67 -0.92
C GLN A 374 -1.44 39.21 -0.57
N ASN A 375 -2.49 38.73 -1.25
CA ASN A 375 -3.87 39.18 -1.05
C ASN A 375 -4.67 38.35 -0.02
N LEU A 376 -4.06 37.31 0.59
CA LEU A 376 -4.72 36.48 1.61
C LEU A 376 -4.98 37.27 2.89
N LYS A 377 -6.23 37.27 3.37
CA LYS A 377 -6.66 37.92 4.62
C LYS A 377 -6.99 36.87 5.67
N TRP A 378 -6.33 36.95 6.81
CA TRP A 378 -6.53 36.02 7.94
C TRP A 378 -7.50 36.59 8.98
N LYS A 379 -8.33 35.73 9.58
CA LYS A 379 -9.35 36.11 10.56
C LYS A 379 -8.80 36.81 11.81
N LEU A 380 -7.56 36.48 12.20
CA LEU A 380 -6.83 37.11 13.30
C LEU A 380 -5.78 38.15 12.83
N GLY A 381 -5.79 38.51 11.54
CA GLY A 381 -4.79 39.41 10.93
C GLY A 381 -3.38 38.82 10.80
N GLN A 382 -3.16 37.57 11.24
CA GLN A 382 -1.89 36.86 11.26
C GLN A 382 -2.09 35.43 10.74
N VAL A 383 -1.03 34.83 10.18
CA VAL A 383 -1.02 33.42 9.74
C VAL A 383 -1.22 32.51 10.96
N PRO A 384 -2.19 31.59 10.96
CA PRO A 384 -2.34 30.61 12.04
C PRO A 384 -1.12 29.70 12.16
N LEU A 385 -0.72 29.39 13.39
CA LEU A 385 0.29 28.35 13.67
C LEU A 385 -0.33 26.97 13.51
N ASP A 386 0.46 26.00 13.06
CA ASP A 386 0.03 24.60 12.91
C ASP A 386 -0.13 23.87 14.26
N TYR A 387 0.58 24.35 15.30
CA TYR A 387 0.39 23.98 16.70
C TYR A 387 -0.41 25.03 17.50
N HIS A 388 -1.03 24.59 18.60
CA HIS A 388 -1.77 25.49 19.49
C HIS A 388 -0.86 26.11 20.57
N PRO A 389 -0.87 27.44 20.81
CA PRO A 389 0.04 28.10 21.77
C PRO A 389 -0.05 27.61 23.23
N CYS A 390 -1.16 27.01 23.64
CA CYS A 390 -1.35 26.44 24.99
C CYS A 390 -1.30 24.90 25.03
N GLY A 391 -0.72 24.26 24.01
CA GLY A 391 -0.75 22.80 23.88
C GLY A 391 -2.11 22.27 23.40
N TYR A 392 -2.14 20.99 23.01
CA TYR A 392 -3.31 20.34 22.41
C TYR A 392 -4.47 20.10 23.39
N ARG A 393 -4.23 20.15 24.71
CA ARG A 393 -5.26 19.98 25.76
C ARG A 393 -5.51 21.25 26.55
N ASN A 394 -5.06 22.42 26.07
CA ASN A 394 -5.03 23.69 26.81
C ASN A 394 -4.23 23.60 28.13
N ASP A 395 -3.33 22.64 28.19
CA ASP A 395 -2.56 22.20 29.35
C ASP A 395 -1.38 23.12 29.70
N GLN A 396 -0.92 23.93 28.73
CA GLN A 396 0.19 24.88 28.90
C GLN A 396 -0.29 26.34 29.03
N CYS A 397 -1.59 26.58 29.00
CA CYS A 397 -2.17 27.88 29.31
C CYS A 397 -2.03 28.17 30.82
N PRO A 398 -1.46 29.32 31.24
CA PRO A 398 -1.36 29.69 32.65
C PRO A 398 -2.76 30.05 33.19
N GLN A 399 -3.50 29.04 33.67
CA GLN A 399 -4.88 29.22 34.13
C GLN A 399 -4.95 30.15 35.35
N SER A 400 -5.79 31.19 35.24
CA SER A 400 -6.15 32.05 36.36
C SER A 400 -6.97 31.24 37.38
N SER A 401 -6.35 30.96 38.54
CA SER A 401 -6.94 30.15 39.61
C SER A 401 -8.32 30.65 40.04
N ARG A 402 -9.38 29.88 39.74
CA ARG A 402 -10.70 30.02 40.40
C ARG A 402 -11.55 28.73 40.39
N ARG A 403 -11.36 27.93 41.45
CA ARG A 403 -12.35 27.09 42.17
C ARG A 403 -13.30 26.19 41.35
N VAL A 404 -13.08 24.88 41.42
CA VAL A 404 -14.14 23.86 41.31
C VAL A 404 -14.01 22.83 42.44
N THR A 405 -14.44 23.20 43.65
CA THR A 405 -14.43 22.33 44.85
C THR A 405 -15.65 22.53 45.76
N THR A 406 -16.82 22.86 45.19
CA THR A 406 -18.05 23.16 45.97
C THR A 406 -19.35 22.54 45.44
N GLY A 407 -19.32 21.76 44.35
CA GLY A 407 -20.54 21.20 43.73
C GLY A 407 -21.23 20.08 44.54
N THR A 408 -20.45 19.13 45.08
CA THR A 408 -21.00 17.89 45.66
C THR A 408 -21.67 18.07 47.02
N VAL A 409 -21.24 19.02 47.84
CA VAL A 409 -21.85 19.27 49.17
C VAL A 409 -23.23 19.95 49.03
N GLY A 410 -23.39 20.84 48.05
CA GLY A 410 -24.67 21.52 47.79
C GLY A 410 -25.76 20.59 47.26
N ALA A 411 -25.40 19.64 46.39
CA ALA A 411 -26.35 18.65 45.87
C ALA A 411 -26.86 17.70 46.97
N VAL A 412 -25.96 17.20 47.83
CA VAL A 412 -26.35 16.30 48.94
C VAL A 412 -27.25 17.02 49.94
N SER A 413 -26.90 18.24 50.37
CA SER A 413 -27.72 18.99 51.33
C SER A 413 -29.09 19.38 50.77
N ALA A 414 -29.18 19.79 49.49
CA ALA A 414 -30.45 20.03 48.82
C ALA A 414 -31.33 18.77 48.78
N CYS A 415 -30.76 17.62 48.40
CA CYS A 415 -31.47 16.34 48.42
C CYS A 415 -31.94 15.95 49.84
N THR A 416 -31.12 16.15 50.88
CA THR A 416 -31.52 15.87 52.27
C THR A 416 -32.69 16.77 52.71
N VAL A 417 -32.66 18.06 52.37
CA VAL A 417 -33.77 19.00 52.68
C VAL A 417 -35.05 18.61 51.94
N ILE A 418 -34.96 18.24 50.66
CA ILE A 418 -36.12 17.77 49.88
C ILE A 418 -36.69 16.48 50.50
N LEU A 419 -35.84 15.55 50.93
CA LEU A 419 -36.26 14.28 51.55
C LEU A 419 -36.96 14.52 52.90
N ILE A 420 -36.43 15.45 53.73
CA ILE A 420 -37.08 15.88 54.98
C ILE A 420 -38.44 16.53 54.70
N LEU A 421 -38.53 17.44 53.72
CA LEU A 421 -39.80 18.08 53.33
C LEU A 421 -40.81 17.07 52.78
N PHE A 422 -40.35 16.08 52.02
CA PHE A 422 -41.21 15.01 51.50
C PHE A 422 -41.72 14.07 52.61
N VAL A 423 -40.91 13.77 53.62
CA VAL A 423 -41.33 13.03 54.83
C VAL A 423 -42.35 13.85 55.65
N ILE A 424 -42.13 15.15 55.84
CA ILE A 424 -43.09 16.04 56.54
C ILE A 424 -44.41 16.14 55.77
N TRP A 425 -44.36 16.19 54.43
CA TRP A 425 -45.56 16.17 53.59
C TRP A 425 -46.28 14.82 53.65
N TRP A 426 -45.55 13.70 53.55
CA TRP A 426 -46.11 12.35 53.67
C TRP A 426 -46.81 12.15 55.02
N ILE A 427 -46.20 12.55 56.13
CA ILE A 427 -46.80 12.45 57.47
C ILE A 427 -48.14 13.21 57.52
N ARG A 428 -48.20 14.44 56.96
CA ARG A 428 -49.43 15.23 56.89
C ARG A 428 -50.51 14.64 55.97
N GLU A 429 -50.13 14.01 54.86
CA GLU A 429 -51.10 13.42 53.94
C GLU A 429 -51.60 12.04 54.43
N ALA A 430 -50.78 11.33 55.22
CA ALA A 430 -51.14 10.09 55.91
C ALA A 430 -52.14 10.31 57.05
N GLU A 431 -52.07 11.45 57.78
CA GLU A 431 -53.13 11.86 58.71
C GLU A 431 -54.45 12.21 58.00
N ARG A 432 -54.42 12.49 56.70
CA ARG A 432 -55.55 13.05 55.95
C ARG A 432 -56.40 12.03 55.20
N ASN A 433 -55.82 10.90 54.79
CA ASN A 433 -56.48 9.86 53.98
C ASN A 433 -56.43 8.49 54.67
N SER A 434 -57.21 8.31 55.74
CA SER A 434 -57.32 7.06 56.52
C SER A 434 -58.19 5.96 55.86
N HIS A 435 -58.56 6.13 54.60
CA HIS A 435 -59.32 5.17 53.80
C HIS A 435 -58.64 4.95 52.44
N TRP A 436 -58.82 3.76 51.85
CA TRP A 436 -58.18 3.23 50.62
C TRP A 436 -56.77 2.62 50.76
N TRP A 437 -56.69 1.43 51.36
CA TRP A 437 -55.69 0.41 50.97
C TRP A 437 -56.28 -1.00 51.01
N LEU A 438 -56.78 -1.48 49.87
CA LEU A 438 -57.25 -2.86 49.73
C LEU A 438 -57.32 -3.27 48.24
N LEU A 439 -56.28 -3.94 47.71
CA LEU A 439 -56.35 -4.99 46.66
C LEU A 439 -54.97 -5.50 46.19
N SER A 440 -54.84 -6.83 46.08
CA SER A 440 -53.95 -7.65 45.20
C SER A 440 -52.45 -7.32 45.02
N GLY A 441 -51.52 -8.28 44.91
CA GLY A 441 -51.62 -9.75 45.07
C GLY A 441 -51.11 -10.59 43.88
N LYS A 442 -49.81 -10.92 43.88
CA LYS A 442 -49.12 -12.04 43.18
C LYS A 442 -49.30 -12.23 41.66
N THR A 443 -48.18 -12.37 40.94
CA THR A 443 -47.80 -13.66 40.28
C THR A 443 -46.33 -13.66 39.81
N LEU A 444 -45.77 -14.85 39.56
CA LEU A 444 -44.36 -15.08 39.22
C LEU A 444 -44.20 -16.46 38.53
N GLN A 445 -43.85 -16.49 37.25
CA GLN A 445 -43.28 -17.59 36.43
C GLN A 445 -43.08 -17.05 35.00
N ALA A 446 -42.02 -17.26 34.21
CA ALA A 446 -41.05 -18.36 34.02
C ALA A 446 -41.52 -19.48 33.08
N ILE A 447 -40.83 -19.61 31.93
CA ILE A 447 -40.80 -20.77 31.00
C ILE A 447 -39.41 -20.78 30.30
N ARG A 448 -39.02 -21.90 29.68
CA ARG A 448 -37.62 -22.29 29.38
C ARG A 448 -37.54 -23.15 28.09
N VAL A 449 -36.31 -23.39 27.60
CA VAL A 449 -35.85 -24.65 26.94
C VAL A 449 -36.25 -24.92 25.46
N LEU A 450 -35.24 -24.92 24.56
CA LEU A 450 -34.87 -25.93 23.51
C LEU A 450 -35.91 -26.40 22.43
N GLU A 451 -35.55 -26.98 21.27
CA GLU A 451 -34.31 -27.02 20.46
C GLU A 451 -34.58 -27.52 19.00
N THR A 452 -33.55 -27.43 18.14
CA THR A 452 -33.13 -28.35 17.05
C THR A 452 -34.15 -29.24 16.30
N LEU A 453 -34.29 -29.04 14.97
CA LEU A 453 -33.90 -30.06 13.94
C LEU A 453 -33.93 -29.51 12.49
N SER A 454 -33.55 -30.34 11.50
CA SER A 454 -32.97 -29.89 10.22
C SER A 454 -33.45 -30.61 8.95
N ARG A 455 -33.30 -29.92 7.80
CA ARG A 455 -33.25 -30.40 6.39
C ARG A 455 -34.54 -30.96 5.77
N PHE A 456 -34.89 -30.46 4.59
CA PHE A 456 -34.87 -31.23 3.32
C PHE A 456 -34.85 -30.30 2.09
N MET A 457 -34.31 -30.82 0.97
CA MET A 457 -34.29 -30.27 -0.41
C MET A 457 -34.93 -31.34 -1.35
N PRO A 458 -35.03 -31.24 -2.71
CA PRO A 458 -34.45 -30.27 -3.67
C PRO A 458 -35.45 -29.79 -4.77
N PHE A 459 -34.95 -29.12 -5.84
CA PHE A 459 -35.39 -29.36 -7.24
C PHE A 459 -34.31 -28.97 -8.28
N HIS A 460 -34.42 -29.47 -9.52
CA HIS A 460 -33.51 -29.21 -10.67
C HIS A 460 -34.25 -28.40 -11.78
N THR A 461 -33.76 -28.08 -13.00
CA THR A 461 -32.68 -28.54 -13.94
C THR A 461 -32.50 -27.41 -15.02
N ASN A 462 -31.62 -27.34 -16.04
CA ASN A 462 -30.49 -28.12 -16.63
C ASN A 462 -29.66 -27.17 -17.57
N MET A 463 -28.48 -27.58 -18.10
CA MET A 463 -28.14 -27.63 -19.55
C MET A 463 -26.63 -27.76 -19.88
N LYS A 464 -26.36 -28.43 -21.02
CA LYS A 464 -25.09 -28.76 -21.71
C LYS A 464 -25.48 -29.32 -23.12
N PRO A 465 -24.57 -29.57 -24.10
CA PRO A 465 -23.22 -29.07 -24.37
C PRO A 465 -23.02 -28.63 -25.86
N CYS A 466 -21.75 -28.58 -26.32
CA CYS A 466 -21.19 -28.54 -27.70
C CYS A 466 -20.48 -27.23 -28.10
N SER A 467 -19.54 -27.20 -29.06
CA SER A 467 -18.50 -28.16 -29.51
C SER A 467 -17.64 -27.47 -30.59
N SER A 468 -16.32 -27.61 -30.53
CA SER A 468 -15.38 -27.53 -31.67
C SER A 468 -15.45 -26.31 -32.63
N PHE A 469 -14.63 -25.28 -32.38
CA PHE A 469 -14.14 -24.38 -33.46
C PHE A 469 -12.73 -23.78 -33.21
N LEU A 470 -11.84 -24.53 -32.54
CA LEU A 470 -10.49 -24.07 -32.18
C LEU A 470 -9.38 -25.02 -32.70
N LYS A 471 -9.24 -25.17 -34.03
CA LYS A 471 -8.22 -26.03 -34.65
C LYS A 471 -7.60 -25.54 -35.98
N VAL A 472 -7.90 -24.32 -36.45
CA VAL A 472 -7.62 -23.94 -37.86
C VAL A 472 -6.65 -22.76 -38.05
N ILE A 473 -6.48 -21.84 -37.08
CA ILE A 473 -5.71 -20.59 -37.30
C ILE A 473 -4.30 -20.59 -36.66
N VAL A 474 -4.01 -21.46 -35.68
CA VAL A 474 -2.64 -21.67 -35.17
C VAL A 474 -1.73 -22.30 -36.24
N SER A 475 -2.31 -23.03 -37.20
CA SER A 475 -1.59 -23.76 -38.25
C SER A 475 -0.95 -22.89 -39.34
N LEU A 476 -1.14 -21.57 -39.33
CA LEU A 476 -0.72 -20.67 -40.43
C LEU A 476 0.47 -19.74 -40.10
N PHE A 477 0.91 -19.66 -38.85
CA PHE A 477 2.19 -19.03 -38.48
C PHE A 477 3.30 -20.02 -38.10
N LEU A 478 2.96 -21.29 -37.89
CA LEU A 478 3.94 -22.38 -37.74
C LEU A 478 4.52 -22.86 -39.10
N ALA A 479 4.03 -22.32 -40.22
CA ALA A 479 4.32 -22.79 -41.58
C ALA A 479 5.63 -22.22 -42.21
N SER A 480 6.37 -21.36 -41.51
CA SER A 480 7.69 -20.86 -41.93
C SER A 480 8.73 -20.92 -40.81
N GLY A 481 8.53 -21.82 -39.85
CA GLY A 481 9.32 -21.94 -38.62
C GLY A 481 9.26 -23.35 -38.04
N GLN A 482 9.37 -24.37 -38.89
CA GLN A 482 9.62 -25.74 -38.44
C GLN A 482 11.02 -25.84 -37.83
N PHE A 483 11.08 -25.84 -36.50
CA PHE A 483 12.23 -26.34 -35.75
C PHE A 483 12.28 -27.87 -35.89
N ASP A 484 12.77 -28.35 -37.03
CA ASP A 484 12.76 -29.77 -37.40
C ASP A 484 13.75 -30.57 -36.53
N SER A 485 13.22 -31.19 -35.47
CA SER A 485 13.93 -32.08 -34.55
C SER A 485 15.22 -31.49 -33.98
N CYS A 486 15.08 -30.50 -33.07
CA CYS A 486 16.19 -29.91 -32.33
C CYS A 486 17.22 -30.97 -31.89
N SER A 487 18.50 -30.72 -32.19
CA SER A 487 19.58 -31.45 -31.53
C SER A 487 19.42 -31.31 -30.01
N GLY A 488 19.74 -32.35 -29.25
CA GLY A 488 19.46 -32.43 -27.79
C GLY A 488 20.34 -31.52 -26.91
N ARG A 489 20.64 -30.32 -27.39
CA ARG A 489 21.56 -29.35 -26.77
C ARG A 489 20.79 -28.38 -25.87
N LEU A 490 21.22 -28.23 -24.63
CA LEU A 490 20.67 -27.20 -23.74
C LEU A 490 21.35 -25.83 -23.98
N ARG A 491 20.57 -24.75 -23.98
CA ARG A 491 21.06 -23.36 -24.11
C ARG A 491 20.62 -22.52 -22.92
N PHE A 492 21.48 -22.41 -21.91
CA PHE A 492 21.24 -21.57 -20.74
C PHE A 492 21.49 -20.09 -21.08
N ILE A 493 20.52 -19.24 -20.77
CA ILE A 493 20.59 -17.79 -20.97
C ILE A 493 20.52 -17.14 -19.58
N ILE A 494 21.68 -16.76 -19.06
CA ILE A 494 21.81 -16.15 -17.73
C ILE A 494 21.60 -14.65 -17.87
N LEU A 495 20.39 -14.17 -17.58
CA LEU A 495 20.12 -12.73 -17.50
C LEU A 495 20.49 -12.21 -16.10
N THR A 496 21.27 -11.14 -16.03
CA THR A 496 21.55 -10.42 -14.77
C THR A 496 21.46 -8.91 -14.94
N VAL A 497 21.01 -8.24 -13.89
CA VAL A 497 20.60 -6.83 -13.91
C VAL A 497 21.20 -6.12 -12.71
N SER A 498 21.70 -4.90 -12.92
CA SER A 498 22.29 -4.03 -11.90
C SER A 498 23.58 -4.55 -11.26
N ASP A 499 24.37 -3.61 -10.75
CA ASP A 499 25.54 -3.84 -9.91
C ASP A 499 25.21 -4.01 -8.41
N ALA A 500 23.92 -4.14 -8.08
CA ALA A 500 23.41 -4.34 -6.72
C ALA A 500 24.18 -5.48 -5.99
N PRO A 501 24.91 -5.21 -4.89
CA PRO A 501 25.92 -6.18 -4.40
C PRO A 501 25.43 -7.55 -3.95
N SER A 502 24.15 -7.67 -3.56
CA SER A 502 23.53 -8.91 -3.09
C SER A 502 22.88 -9.76 -4.20
N ILE A 503 22.46 -9.14 -5.31
CA ILE A 503 21.59 -9.76 -6.34
C ILE A 503 22.01 -9.45 -7.78
N GLY A 504 23.02 -8.61 -7.97
CA GLY A 504 23.49 -8.14 -9.27
C GLY A 504 24.43 -9.09 -9.99
N VAL A 505 24.84 -8.69 -11.20
CA VAL A 505 25.72 -9.43 -12.12
C VAL A 505 26.98 -10.01 -11.46
N LYS A 506 27.65 -9.23 -10.62
CA LYS A 506 28.89 -9.66 -9.94
C LYS A 506 28.66 -10.71 -8.85
N SER A 507 27.45 -10.83 -8.32
CA SER A 507 27.08 -11.80 -7.27
C SER A 507 26.48 -13.09 -7.85
N MET A 508 25.50 -12.95 -8.75
CA MET A 508 24.65 -14.07 -9.20
C MET A 508 25.25 -14.89 -10.35
N LEU A 509 25.89 -14.25 -11.34
CA LEU A 509 26.43 -14.95 -12.51
C LEU A 509 27.51 -16.00 -12.17
N PRO A 510 28.47 -15.74 -11.25
CA PRO A 510 29.40 -16.78 -10.78
C PRO A 510 28.66 -17.96 -10.10
N GLY A 511 27.62 -17.68 -9.32
CA GLY A 511 26.78 -18.70 -8.68
C GLY A 511 26.12 -19.64 -9.69
N PHE A 512 25.43 -19.08 -10.69
CA PHE A 512 24.82 -19.86 -11.77
C PHE A 512 25.86 -20.63 -12.59
N ARG A 513 27.00 -20.03 -12.92
CA ARG A 513 28.06 -20.72 -13.69
C ARG A 513 28.67 -21.89 -12.94
N THR A 514 29.00 -21.74 -11.64
CA THR A 514 29.46 -22.88 -10.82
C THR A 514 28.38 -23.96 -10.71
N ALA A 515 27.11 -23.58 -10.51
CA ALA A 515 26.00 -24.52 -10.45
C ALA A 515 25.82 -25.31 -11.77
N ILE A 516 25.89 -24.65 -12.94
CA ILE A 516 25.85 -25.33 -14.25
C ILE A 516 27.01 -26.31 -14.42
N SER A 517 28.24 -25.94 -14.03
CA SER A 517 29.39 -26.85 -14.08
C SER A 517 29.22 -28.06 -13.15
N ASP A 518 28.71 -27.87 -11.93
CA ASP A 518 28.44 -28.97 -10.99
C ASP A 518 27.28 -29.87 -11.47
N MET A 519 26.23 -29.29 -12.06
CA MET A 519 25.13 -30.07 -12.64
C MET A 519 25.55 -30.80 -13.91
N ALA A 520 26.51 -30.29 -14.67
CA ALA A 520 27.09 -31.00 -15.81
C ALA A 520 27.87 -32.26 -15.41
N LEU A 521 28.54 -32.23 -14.24
CA LEU A 521 29.19 -33.41 -13.65
C LEU A 521 28.17 -34.39 -13.05
N LYS A 522 27.07 -33.88 -12.47
CA LYS A 522 26.01 -34.67 -11.83
C LYS A 522 25.05 -35.35 -12.82
N PHE A 523 24.78 -34.70 -13.95
CA PHE A 523 23.84 -35.15 -14.99
C PHE A 523 24.51 -35.11 -16.39
N PRO A 524 25.58 -35.89 -16.63
CA PRO A 524 26.39 -35.79 -17.85
C PRO A 524 25.64 -36.17 -19.14
N THR A 525 24.56 -36.95 -19.05
CA THR A 525 23.65 -37.25 -20.17
C THR A 525 22.83 -36.03 -20.60
N LEU A 526 22.36 -35.24 -19.63
CA LEU A 526 21.53 -34.05 -19.84
C LEU A 526 22.37 -32.84 -20.29
N TYR A 527 23.60 -32.71 -19.78
CA TYR A 527 24.50 -31.59 -20.03
C TYR A 527 25.63 -31.89 -21.03
N GLY A 528 25.72 -33.12 -21.57
CA GLY A 528 26.83 -33.57 -22.43
C GLY A 528 27.05 -32.71 -23.67
N ASN A 529 26.00 -32.03 -24.15
CA ASN A 529 26.10 -30.91 -25.07
C ASN A 529 25.26 -29.74 -24.51
N HIS A 530 25.89 -28.78 -23.85
CA HIS A 530 25.22 -27.56 -23.40
C HIS A 530 26.00 -26.31 -23.82
N SER A 531 25.33 -25.16 -23.69
CA SER A 531 25.88 -23.84 -23.96
C SER A 531 25.37 -22.85 -22.91
N VAL A 532 26.16 -21.80 -22.63
CA VAL A 532 25.84 -20.78 -21.64
C VAL A 532 26.10 -19.40 -22.24
N VAL A 533 25.02 -18.66 -22.47
CA VAL A 533 25.04 -17.25 -22.89
C VAL A 533 24.80 -16.40 -21.66
N ASN A 534 25.64 -15.39 -21.43
CA ASN A 534 25.39 -14.38 -20.40
C ASN A 534 24.72 -13.16 -21.05
N VAL A 535 23.72 -12.59 -20.40
CA VAL A 535 23.13 -11.29 -20.77
C VAL A 535 23.21 -10.40 -19.53
N ASN A 536 24.16 -9.47 -19.55
CA ASN A 536 24.48 -8.63 -18.39
C ASN A 536 24.05 -7.19 -18.69
N ILE A 537 23.31 -6.59 -17.76
CA ILE A 537 22.92 -5.17 -17.81
C ILE A 537 23.68 -4.43 -16.70
N ASP A 538 24.94 -4.12 -17.02
CA ASP A 538 25.85 -3.36 -16.16
C ASP A 538 25.43 -1.88 -16.16
N ARG A 539 24.83 -1.42 -15.05
CA ARG A 539 24.55 -0.01 -14.78
C ARG A 539 24.98 0.36 -13.36
N PRO A 540 25.59 1.53 -13.15
CA PRO A 540 26.03 1.96 -11.83
C PRO A 540 24.82 2.22 -10.91
N PRO A 541 24.92 1.94 -9.60
CA PRO A 541 23.91 2.37 -8.63
C PRO A 541 23.79 3.91 -8.63
N PRO A 542 22.60 4.48 -8.38
CA PRO A 542 21.46 3.86 -7.70
C PRO A 542 20.33 3.36 -8.64
N ALA A 543 20.63 2.90 -9.86
CA ALA A 543 19.61 2.35 -10.75
C ALA A 543 18.86 1.14 -10.13
N ASP A 544 17.54 1.28 -10.02
CA ASP A 544 16.63 0.22 -9.54
C ASP A 544 16.49 -0.89 -10.60
N PRO A 545 16.91 -2.14 -10.32
CA PRO A 545 16.81 -3.27 -11.26
C PRO A 545 15.36 -3.65 -11.61
N CYS A 546 14.40 -3.27 -10.78
CA CYS A 546 12.97 -3.47 -11.03
C CYS A 546 12.34 -2.30 -11.81
N SER A 547 13.11 -1.26 -12.15
CA SER A 547 12.57 -0.13 -12.88
C SER A 547 12.16 -0.51 -14.31
N PRO A 548 11.05 0.03 -14.84
CA PRO A 548 10.56 -0.30 -16.19
C PRO A 548 11.55 -0.04 -17.33
N MET A 549 12.53 0.86 -17.13
CA MET A 549 13.62 1.08 -18.08
C MET A 549 14.58 -0.11 -18.13
N GLU A 550 14.95 -0.68 -16.99
CA GLU A 550 15.76 -1.91 -16.96
C GLU A 550 14.98 -3.09 -17.55
N ILE A 551 13.65 -3.16 -17.35
CA ILE A 551 12.79 -4.18 -17.96
C ILE A 551 12.75 -4.04 -19.50
N GLY A 552 12.66 -2.82 -20.04
CA GLY A 552 12.79 -2.58 -21.48
C GLY A 552 14.14 -3.06 -22.02
N LEU A 553 15.24 -2.68 -21.36
CA LEU A 553 16.60 -3.11 -21.71
C LEU A 553 16.78 -4.64 -21.61
N MET A 554 16.13 -5.32 -20.66
CA MET A 554 16.10 -6.78 -20.59
C MET A 554 15.43 -7.40 -21.82
N ILE A 555 14.28 -6.87 -22.24
CA ILE A 555 13.54 -7.37 -23.39
C ILE A 555 14.33 -7.11 -24.69
N GLU A 556 14.90 -5.91 -24.86
CA GLU A 556 15.79 -5.57 -25.97
C GLU A 556 16.97 -6.54 -26.06
N ARG A 557 17.74 -6.69 -24.97
CA ARG A 557 18.94 -7.55 -24.94
C ARG A 557 18.64 -9.03 -25.08
N MET A 558 17.48 -9.49 -24.61
CA MET A 558 17.02 -10.85 -24.91
C MET A 558 16.62 -11.00 -26.38
N SER A 559 15.96 -10.01 -26.97
CA SER A 559 15.56 -10.06 -28.38
C SER A 559 16.77 -10.22 -29.30
N ASP A 560 17.89 -9.54 -29.03
CA ASP A 560 19.17 -9.76 -29.71
C ASP A 560 19.60 -11.25 -29.67
N VAL A 561 19.60 -11.86 -28.49
CA VAL A 561 20.08 -13.25 -28.25
C VAL A 561 19.16 -14.31 -28.86
N PHE A 562 17.87 -14.01 -29.02
CA PHE A 562 16.88 -14.89 -29.66
C PHE A 562 16.80 -14.70 -31.18
N VAL A 563 16.87 -13.47 -31.68
CA VAL A 563 16.75 -13.15 -33.12
C VAL A 563 18.07 -13.36 -33.87
N LYS A 564 19.22 -13.19 -33.19
CA LYS A 564 20.56 -13.36 -33.78
C LYS A 564 21.32 -14.48 -33.04
N PRO A 565 21.06 -15.77 -33.34
CA PRO A 565 21.97 -16.82 -32.92
C PRO A 565 23.36 -16.52 -33.51
N GLU A 566 24.40 -16.50 -32.66
CA GLU A 566 25.76 -16.10 -33.07
C GLU A 566 26.35 -16.97 -34.20
N ARG A 567 25.78 -18.16 -34.40
CA ARG A 567 26.08 -19.07 -35.51
C ARG A 567 24.77 -19.71 -36.02
N PRO A 568 24.51 -19.72 -37.35
CA PRO A 568 23.41 -20.50 -37.90
C PRO A 568 23.63 -21.99 -37.62
N GLY A 569 22.60 -22.68 -37.10
CA GLY A 569 22.65 -24.08 -36.71
C GLY A 569 22.86 -24.35 -35.21
N GLU A 570 23.02 -23.32 -34.35
CA GLU A 570 23.04 -23.52 -32.89
C GLU A 570 21.62 -23.54 -32.26
N GLU A 571 20.77 -24.43 -32.78
CA GLU A 571 19.44 -24.72 -32.26
C GLU A 571 19.51 -25.70 -31.07
N GLY A 572 18.80 -25.36 -29.98
CA GLY A 572 18.77 -26.13 -28.74
C GLY A 572 17.82 -25.49 -27.73
N THR A 573 17.28 -26.30 -26.81
CA THR A 573 16.21 -25.88 -25.87
C THR A 573 16.68 -24.72 -24.97
N PRO A 574 16.06 -23.53 -25.05
CA PRO A 574 16.45 -22.38 -24.24
C PRO A 574 15.96 -22.52 -22.78
N VAL A 575 16.77 -22.05 -21.84
CA VAL A 575 16.43 -21.94 -20.41
C VAL A 575 16.87 -20.56 -19.92
N ILE A 576 15.94 -19.70 -19.48
CA ILE A 576 16.24 -18.29 -19.11
C ILE A 576 16.14 -18.07 -17.60
N LEU A 577 17.11 -17.38 -17.01
CA LEU A 577 17.24 -17.27 -15.55
C LEU A 577 16.70 -15.94 -14.99
N THR A 578 15.40 -15.64 -15.20
CA THR A 578 14.71 -14.44 -14.67
C THR A 578 13.17 -14.59 -14.62
N PRO A 579 12.46 -13.94 -13.66
CA PRO A 579 11.00 -13.88 -13.64
C PRO A 579 10.37 -12.76 -14.49
N LEU A 580 11.12 -11.71 -14.84
CA LEU A 580 10.58 -10.45 -15.44
C LEU A 580 10.05 -10.62 -16.88
N ILE A 581 10.06 -11.84 -17.38
CA ILE A 581 9.73 -12.25 -18.75
C ILE A 581 8.69 -13.39 -18.77
N GLY A 582 8.07 -13.70 -17.63
CA GLY A 582 7.22 -14.90 -17.48
C GLY A 582 6.09 -15.01 -18.51
N ASP A 583 5.52 -13.89 -18.98
CA ASP A 583 4.53 -13.90 -20.07
C ASP A 583 5.19 -14.27 -21.42
N PHE A 584 6.32 -13.66 -21.78
CA PHE A 584 7.07 -13.98 -23.01
C PHE A 584 7.51 -15.45 -23.03
N ALA A 585 7.96 -15.96 -21.88
CA ALA A 585 8.36 -17.35 -21.71
C ALA A 585 7.17 -18.34 -21.68
N ARG A 586 5.97 -17.90 -21.31
CA ARG A 586 4.73 -18.67 -21.50
C ARG A 586 4.43 -18.83 -22.99
N GLU A 587 4.36 -17.73 -23.73
CA GLU A 587 3.99 -17.75 -25.16
C GLU A 587 4.97 -18.56 -26.02
N LEU A 588 6.27 -18.53 -25.68
CA LEU A 588 7.31 -19.28 -26.39
C LEU A 588 7.61 -20.67 -25.80
N ASN A 589 6.85 -21.14 -24.80
CA ASN A 589 7.11 -22.41 -24.08
C ASN A 589 8.58 -22.53 -23.56
N ILE A 590 9.17 -21.41 -23.14
CA ILE A 590 10.55 -21.37 -22.64
C ILE A 590 10.55 -21.64 -21.14
N LEU A 591 11.42 -22.54 -20.72
CA LEU A 591 11.64 -22.85 -19.30
C LEU A 591 12.36 -21.68 -18.63
N THR A 592 11.78 -21.10 -17.57
CA THR A 592 12.48 -20.07 -16.78
C THR A 592 12.65 -20.44 -15.32
N LEU A 593 13.67 -19.84 -14.71
CA LEU A 593 14.06 -20.09 -13.33
C LEU A 593 14.34 -18.77 -12.60
N ALA A 594 13.59 -18.54 -11.53
CA ALA A 594 13.64 -17.32 -10.73
C ALA A 594 14.06 -17.63 -9.28
N CYS A 595 15.27 -17.21 -8.93
CA CYS A 595 15.88 -17.39 -7.60
C CYS A 595 15.96 -16.11 -6.76
N GLY A 596 15.21 -15.05 -7.13
CA GLY A 596 15.10 -13.81 -6.37
C GLY A 596 13.71 -13.58 -5.76
N PRO A 597 13.53 -12.55 -4.91
CA PRO A 597 12.25 -12.21 -4.30
C PRO A 597 11.22 -11.79 -5.36
N THR A 598 10.37 -12.74 -5.77
CA THR A 598 9.24 -12.47 -6.66
C THR A 598 8.10 -13.41 -6.29
N LYS A 599 6.89 -12.87 -6.13
CA LYS A 599 5.71 -13.64 -5.79
C LYS A 599 5.27 -14.47 -7.01
N PRO A 600 5.34 -15.82 -6.96
CA PRO A 600 4.90 -16.66 -8.07
C PRO A 600 3.41 -16.51 -8.35
N ASN A 601 3.07 -16.56 -9.63
CA ASN A 601 1.72 -16.74 -10.13
C ASN A 601 1.75 -17.88 -11.15
N PRO A 602 1.47 -19.14 -10.77
CA PRO A 602 1.62 -20.29 -11.65
C PRO A 602 0.61 -20.26 -12.81
N ASP A 603 -0.56 -19.66 -12.63
CA ASP A 603 -1.60 -19.54 -13.67
C ASP A 603 -1.15 -18.59 -14.78
N ARG A 604 -0.47 -17.50 -14.43
CA ARG A 604 0.12 -16.55 -15.40
C ARG A 604 1.46 -17.04 -15.95
N PHE A 605 2.29 -17.69 -15.15
CA PHE A 605 3.67 -18.04 -15.49
C PHE A 605 3.93 -19.56 -15.41
N PRO A 606 3.19 -20.40 -16.17
CA PRO A 606 3.22 -21.86 -16.01
C PRO A 606 4.56 -22.51 -16.40
N SER A 607 5.41 -21.83 -17.16
CA SER A 607 6.75 -22.28 -17.54
C SER A 607 7.89 -21.75 -16.64
N SER A 608 7.55 -21.03 -15.56
CA SER A 608 8.50 -20.37 -14.67
C SER A 608 8.57 -21.02 -13.28
N LEU A 609 9.75 -21.51 -12.89
CA LEU A 609 10.00 -22.06 -11.56
C LEU A 609 10.50 -20.98 -10.60
N PHE A 610 9.79 -20.77 -9.49
CA PHE A 610 10.15 -19.80 -8.45
C PHE A 610 10.72 -20.52 -7.23
N THR A 611 12.03 -20.42 -7.04
CA THR A 611 12.85 -21.26 -6.14
C THR A 611 13.47 -20.51 -4.99
N PHE A 612 13.20 -19.20 -4.89
CA PHE A 612 13.72 -18.33 -3.84
C PHE A 612 13.24 -18.74 -2.44
N VAL A 613 14.11 -18.58 -1.44
CA VAL A 613 13.91 -19.10 -0.07
C VAL A 613 12.67 -18.50 0.60
N GLY A 614 12.30 -17.27 0.24
CA GLY A 614 11.07 -16.59 0.62
C GLY A 614 11.26 -15.08 0.63
N GLY A 615 10.27 -14.30 0.16
CA GLY A 615 10.31 -12.84 0.35
C GLY A 615 10.25 -12.47 1.84
N SER A 616 10.70 -11.27 2.23
CA SER A 616 10.53 -10.79 3.62
C SER A 616 9.04 -10.71 4.02
N GLU A 617 8.12 -10.72 3.04
CA GLU A 617 6.69 -11.02 3.22
C GLU A 617 6.45 -12.21 4.15
N ALA A 618 7.24 -13.29 4.03
CA ALA A 618 7.10 -14.51 4.83
C ALA A 618 7.57 -14.34 6.29
N VAL A 619 8.59 -13.50 6.51
CA VAL A 619 8.94 -13.03 7.87
C VAL A 619 7.81 -12.16 8.43
N GLY A 620 7.13 -11.37 7.58
CA GLY A 620 5.90 -10.67 7.91
C GLY A 620 4.71 -11.59 8.23
N VAL A 621 4.55 -12.71 7.53
CA VAL A 621 3.55 -13.75 7.88
C VAL A 621 3.85 -14.31 9.26
N GLY A 622 5.12 -14.68 9.53
CA GLY A 622 5.55 -15.13 10.85
C GLY A 622 5.33 -14.10 11.96
N LEU A 623 5.54 -12.82 11.68
CA LEU A 623 5.20 -11.72 12.59
C LEU A 623 3.69 -11.67 12.87
N THR A 624 2.82 -11.69 11.85
CA THR A 624 1.36 -11.67 12.07
C THR A 624 0.86 -12.91 12.82
N GLY A 625 1.42 -14.09 12.53
CA GLY A 625 1.14 -15.31 13.29
C GLY A 625 1.60 -15.20 14.76
N LEU A 626 2.74 -14.54 15.03
CA LEU A 626 3.23 -14.32 16.39
C LEU A 626 2.33 -13.36 17.18
N LEU A 627 1.88 -12.27 16.54
CA LEU A 627 0.91 -11.33 17.12
C LEU A 627 -0.41 -12.05 17.46
N ASP A 628 -0.90 -12.93 16.58
CA ASP A 628 -2.14 -13.66 16.81
C ASP A 628 -2.03 -14.74 17.87
N THR A 629 -0.95 -15.53 17.92
CA THR A 629 -0.74 -16.54 18.97
C THR A 629 -0.80 -15.94 20.38
N PHE A 630 -0.27 -14.72 20.56
CA PHE A 630 -0.31 -14.02 21.85
C PHE A 630 -1.45 -12.99 21.98
N SER A 631 -2.36 -12.94 21.00
CA SER A 631 -3.46 -11.96 20.93
C SER A 631 -3.02 -10.50 21.06
N TRP A 632 -1.78 -10.19 20.69
CA TRP A 632 -1.24 -8.84 20.62
C TRP A 632 -1.91 -8.07 19.48
N ARG A 633 -2.33 -6.83 19.77
CA ARG A 633 -3.04 -5.94 18.82
C ARG A 633 -2.33 -4.61 18.64
N LYS A 634 -1.51 -4.17 19.58
CA LYS A 634 -0.62 -3.01 19.46
C LYS A 634 0.79 -3.43 19.08
N LEU A 635 1.33 -2.80 18.05
CA LEU A 635 2.71 -2.98 17.58
C LEU A 635 3.36 -1.61 17.38
N SER A 636 4.62 -1.46 17.78
CA SER A 636 5.46 -0.38 17.26
C SER A 636 6.58 -0.94 16.39
N VAL A 637 6.95 -0.19 15.35
CA VAL A 637 7.92 -0.58 14.33
C VAL A 637 9.02 0.46 14.28
N MET A 638 10.17 0.18 14.88
CA MET A 638 11.38 0.99 14.80
C MET A 638 12.14 0.69 13.50
N VAL A 639 12.35 1.69 12.64
CA VAL A 639 13.03 1.53 11.34
C VAL A 639 14.30 2.37 11.24
N ASP A 640 15.43 1.73 11.03
CA ASP A 640 16.67 2.39 10.61
C ASP A 640 16.55 2.84 9.14
N LEU A 641 16.53 4.15 8.91
CA LEU A 641 16.39 4.71 7.56
C LEU A 641 17.68 4.62 6.72
N VAL A 642 18.82 4.26 7.31
CA VAL A 642 20.14 4.31 6.64
C VAL A 642 20.28 3.26 5.54
N ASP A 643 20.18 1.98 5.88
CA ASP A 643 20.48 0.87 4.96
C ASP A 643 19.29 0.54 4.07
N ALA A 644 19.51 0.49 2.75
CA ALA A 644 18.48 0.15 1.77
C ALA A 644 17.87 -1.25 2.04
N ARG A 645 18.70 -2.23 2.41
CA ARG A 645 18.25 -3.59 2.75
C ARG A 645 17.22 -3.59 3.87
N VAL A 646 17.38 -2.71 4.86
CA VAL A 646 16.45 -2.61 6.00
C VAL A 646 15.12 -2.02 5.53
N ARG A 647 15.15 -0.97 4.70
CA ARG A 647 13.94 -0.35 4.11
C ARG A 647 13.16 -1.32 3.21
N ASP A 648 13.87 -2.08 2.37
CA ASP A 648 13.27 -3.07 1.47
C ASP A 648 12.66 -4.24 2.25
N GLN A 649 13.36 -4.73 3.30
CA GLN A 649 12.86 -5.78 4.18
C GLN A 649 11.61 -5.34 4.96
N ILE A 650 11.58 -4.13 5.54
CA ILE A 650 10.38 -3.68 6.27
C ILE A 650 9.23 -3.38 5.33
N PHE A 651 9.46 -2.89 4.10
CA PHE A 651 8.39 -2.73 3.13
C PHE A 651 7.66 -4.07 2.87
N ALA A 652 8.42 -5.13 2.59
CA ALA A 652 7.85 -6.46 2.36
C ALA A 652 7.24 -7.09 3.62
N ILE A 653 7.83 -6.91 4.81
CA ILE A 653 7.22 -7.34 6.09
C ILE A 653 5.88 -6.63 6.33
N MET A 654 5.82 -5.32 6.07
CA MET A 654 4.60 -4.52 6.25
C MET A 654 3.49 -4.85 5.26
N ILE A 655 3.76 -5.51 4.12
CA ILE A 655 2.67 -6.02 3.25
C ILE A 655 1.79 -6.98 4.05
N SER A 656 2.37 -7.96 4.74
CA SER A 656 1.65 -8.97 5.53
C SER A 656 0.90 -8.34 6.71
N VAL A 657 1.47 -7.32 7.36
CA VAL A 657 0.80 -6.55 8.43
C VAL A 657 -0.35 -5.71 7.88
N ASN A 658 -0.15 -5.01 6.77
CA ASN A 658 -1.13 -4.09 6.18
C ASN A 658 -2.34 -4.82 5.58
N VAL A 659 -2.18 -6.05 5.07
CA VAL A 659 -3.30 -6.93 4.69
C VAL A 659 -4.26 -7.19 5.87
N ARG A 660 -3.76 -7.06 7.12
CA ARG A 660 -4.53 -7.19 8.36
C ARG A 660 -4.62 -5.87 9.15
N VAL A 661 -4.47 -4.71 8.51
CA VAL A 661 -4.44 -3.38 9.19
C VAL A 661 -5.66 -3.08 10.07
N THR A 662 -6.81 -3.72 9.83
CA THR A 662 -8.00 -3.61 10.67
C THR A 662 -7.92 -4.37 12.01
N HIS A 663 -6.89 -5.20 12.20
CA HIS A 663 -6.68 -6.05 13.37
C HIS A 663 -5.52 -5.57 14.26
N TYR A 664 -4.63 -4.71 13.73
CA TYR A 664 -3.43 -4.25 14.41
C TYR A 664 -3.33 -2.72 14.42
N ASP A 665 -3.09 -2.16 15.59
CA ASP A 665 -2.85 -0.74 15.84
C ASP A 665 -1.33 -0.47 15.84
N VAL A 666 -0.82 0.05 14.72
CA VAL A 666 0.62 0.07 14.39
C VAL A 666 1.19 1.49 14.36
N LEU A 667 2.22 1.76 15.16
CA LEU A 667 3.01 3.00 15.09
C LEU A 667 4.42 2.72 14.54
N THR A 668 4.73 3.27 13.37
CA THR A 668 6.10 3.29 12.84
C THR A 668 6.87 4.49 13.37
N THR A 669 8.05 4.23 13.95
CA THR A 669 9.01 5.24 14.41
C THR A 669 10.30 5.08 13.62
N ASN A 670 10.80 6.16 13.02
CA ASN A 670 12.05 6.14 12.25
C ASN A 670 13.23 6.55 13.12
N PHE A 671 14.42 6.03 12.82
CA PHE A 671 15.68 6.48 13.41
C PHE A 671 16.85 6.37 12.41
N ASN A 672 18.01 6.95 12.76
CA ASN A 672 19.22 6.98 11.94
C ASN A 672 20.41 6.36 12.68
N SER A 673 20.81 5.14 12.32
CA SER A 673 21.92 4.44 12.98
C SER A 673 23.31 5.08 12.81
N GLN A 674 23.49 6.01 11.87
CA GLN A 674 24.72 6.78 11.70
C GLN A 674 24.80 8.01 12.63
N GLN A 675 23.67 8.54 13.11
CA GLN A 675 23.63 9.64 14.09
C GLN A 675 23.97 9.17 15.52
N GLY A 676 24.05 7.86 15.75
CA GLY A 676 24.62 7.29 16.98
C GLY A 676 23.59 7.12 18.10
N MET A 677 24.06 7.28 19.35
CA MET A 677 23.28 6.93 20.55
C MET A 677 22.19 7.95 20.92
N GLU A 678 22.13 9.10 20.27
CA GLU A 678 21.21 10.20 20.64
C GLU A 678 19.78 10.00 20.14
N ASP A 679 19.59 9.20 19.08
CA ASP A 679 18.31 9.01 18.40
C ASP A 679 17.51 7.80 18.96
N TYR A 680 18.21 6.70 19.28
CA TYR A 680 17.59 5.50 19.87
C TYR A 680 16.71 5.78 21.10
N PRO A 681 17.09 6.65 22.07
CA PRO A 681 16.26 6.95 23.24
C PRO A 681 14.92 7.60 22.86
N ASN A 682 14.87 8.36 21.77
CA ASN A 682 13.67 9.06 21.34
C ASN A 682 12.73 8.11 20.61
N ALA A 683 13.26 7.32 19.67
CA ALA A 683 12.51 6.25 19.01
C ALA A 683 11.96 5.21 20.01
N LEU A 684 12.78 4.75 20.96
CA LEU A 684 12.35 3.82 22.02
C LEU A 684 11.25 4.40 22.91
N ARG A 685 11.36 5.67 23.33
CA ARG A 685 10.31 6.34 24.14
C ARG A 685 9.00 6.51 23.35
N ALA A 686 9.07 6.88 22.07
CA ALA A 686 7.90 7.00 21.21
C ALA A 686 7.22 5.63 21.01
N SER A 687 7.99 4.57 20.74
CA SER A 687 7.47 3.20 20.67
C SER A 687 6.81 2.76 21.99
N ALA A 688 7.46 3.03 23.13
CA ALA A 688 6.98 2.68 24.47
C ALA A 688 5.71 3.41 24.93
N GLN A 689 5.35 4.51 24.26
CA GLN A 689 4.09 5.25 24.43
C GLN A 689 2.93 4.67 23.60
N HIS A 690 3.20 3.70 22.70
CA HIS A 690 2.19 3.12 21.81
C HIS A 690 2.00 1.61 22.00
N ALA A 691 3.11 0.87 22.11
CA ALA A 691 3.15 -0.58 22.24
C ALA A 691 4.24 -1.06 23.20
N ARG A 692 4.02 -2.22 23.81
CA ARG A 692 5.03 -2.99 24.55
C ARG A 692 5.71 -4.05 23.67
N VAL A 693 5.09 -4.41 22.54
CA VAL A 693 5.68 -5.22 21.47
C VAL A 693 6.30 -4.28 20.45
N ILE A 694 7.62 -4.39 20.25
CA ILE A 694 8.41 -3.46 19.44
C ILE A 694 9.20 -4.27 18.40
N LEU A 695 8.81 -4.18 17.14
CA LEU A 695 9.59 -4.66 16.00
C LEU A 695 10.76 -3.70 15.75
N ILE A 696 12.00 -4.19 15.73
CA ILE A 696 13.19 -3.40 15.40
C ILE A 696 13.75 -3.90 14.05
N MET A 697 13.77 -2.98 13.09
CA MET A 697 14.33 -3.17 11.74
C MET A 697 15.63 -2.39 11.63
N THR A 698 16.75 -3.10 11.64
CA THR A 698 18.12 -2.53 11.57
C THR A 698 19.12 -3.63 11.21
N LEU A 699 20.43 -3.31 11.23
CA LEU A 699 21.52 -4.28 11.04
C LEU A 699 21.99 -4.90 12.37
N ASP A 700 22.61 -6.08 12.30
CA ASP A 700 23.14 -6.84 13.44
C ASP A 700 24.02 -6.01 14.40
N LYS A 701 24.74 -5.04 13.85
CA LYS A 701 25.72 -4.20 14.55
C LYS A 701 25.10 -3.08 15.37
N PHE A 702 23.84 -2.76 15.15
CA PHE A 702 23.13 -1.68 15.85
C PHE A 702 22.18 -2.19 16.94
N ILE A 703 21.61 -3.40 16.79
CA ILE A 703 20.64 -3.96 17.76
C ILE A 703 21.18 -3.98 19.20
N ARG A 704 22.46 -4.30 19.42
CA ARG A 704 23.12 -4.25 20.74
C ARG A 704 23.09 -2.85 21.37
N LYS A 705 23.22 -1.80 20.56
CA LYS A 705 23.25 -0.40 21.02
C LYS A 705 21.84 0.08 21.38
N ILE A 706 20.85 -0.31 20.58
CA ILE A 706 19.43 -0.07 20.88
C ILE A 706 19.04 -0.81 22.16
N LEU A 707 19.47 -2.07 22.35
CA LEU A 707 19.21 -2.84 23.56
C LEU A 707 19.94 -2.31 24.81
N ALA A 708 21.11 -1.67 24.65
CA ALA A 708 21.76 -0.94 25.75
C ALA A 708 20.89 0.24 26.20
N VAL A 709 20.47 1.11 25.26
CA VAL A 709 19.56 2.22 25.58
C VAL A 709 18.22 1.72 26.13
N ALA A 710 17.70 0.59 25.65
CA ALA A 710 16.51 -0.02 26.20
C ALA A 710 16.71 -0.48 27.66
N ALA A 711 17.89 -0.94 28.04
CA ALA A 711 18.22 -1.25 29.44
C ALA A 711 18.32 0.03 30.28
N ASP A 712 18.96 1.09 29.76
CA ASP A 712 19.06 2.41 30.40
C ASP A 712 17.69 3.13 30.54
N LEU A 713 16.64 2.62 29.89
CA LEU A 713 15.25 3.10 29.95
C LEU A 713 14.29 2.13 30.69
N ASP A 714 14.82 1.15 31.45
CA ASP A 714 14.06 0.10 32.15
C ASP A 714 13.16 -0.77 31.24
N MET A 715 13.37 -0.75 29.92
CA MET A 715 12.56 -1.49 28.95
C MET A 715 12.93 -2.99 28.87
N THR A 716 14.00 -3.42 29.55
CA THR A 716 14.49 -4.81 29.59
C THR A 716 14.04 -5.57 30.84
N THR A 717 13.12 -4.99 31.60
CA THR A 717 12.48 -5.52 32.82
C THR A 717 11.54 -6.70 32.59
N GLY A 718 11.29 -7.08 31.33
CA GLY A 718 10.35 -8.15 30.97
C GLY A 718 8.91 -7.67 30.74
N TYR A 719 8.64 -6.37 30.81
CA TYR A 719 7.36 -5.76 30.41
C TYR A 719 7.28 -5.37 28.93
N TYR A 720 8.33 -5.66 28.15
CA TYR A 720 8.40 -5.41 26.71
C TYR A 720 8.87 -6.67 25.98
N VAL A 721 8.56 -6.77 24.69
CA VAL A 721 9.12 -7.78 23.78
C VAL A 721 9.71 -7.05 22.59
N PHE A 722 11.01 -7.23 22.36
CA PHE A 722 11.70 -6.75 21.17
C PHE A 722 11.70 -7.87 20.12
N ILE A 723 11.07 -7.63 18.98
CA ILE A 723 11.11 -8.55 17.85
C ILE A 723 12.18 -8.02 16.88
N TYR A 724 13.25 -8.77 16.67
CA TYR A 724 14.23 -8.48 15.63
C TYR A 724 13.89 -9.34 14.39
N ALA A 725 13.54 -8.69 13.28
CA ALA A 725 13.22 -9.37 12.04
C ALA A 725 14.33 -9.14 11.00
N TYR A 726 14.83 -10.23 10.41
CA TYR A 726 15.96 -10.22 9.49
C TYR A 726 15.83 -11.37 8.49
N SER A 727 15.82 -11.03 7.20
CA SER A 727 15.42 -11.97 6.13
C SER A 727 16.48 -12.22 5.05
N ALA A 728 17.75 -11.87 5.26
CA ALA A 728 18.78 -12.06 4.23
C ALA A 728 20.18 -12.30 4.81
N GLN A 729 20.61 -13.56 4.88
CA GLN A 729 21.88 -14.00 5.47
C GLN A 729 23.09 -13.84 4.54
N ILE A 730 24.20 -13.36 5.10
CA ILE A 730 25.54 -13.38 4.47
C ILE A 730 26.57 -14.05 5.41
N PRO A 731 27.64 -14.70 4.91
CA PRO A 731 28.56 -15.48 5.76
C PRO A 731 29.37 -14.66 6.76
N PHE A 732 29.52 -13.35 6.49
CA PHE A 732 30.39 -12.45 7.24
C PHE A 732 29.62 -11.59 8.27
N GLU A 733 28.29 -11.59 8.20
CA GLU A 733 27.38 -11.01 9.21
C GLU A 733 27.03 -12.14 10.18
N PRO A 734 27.61 -12.18 11.40
CA PRO A 734 27.40 -13.29 12.32
C PRO A 734 25.92 -13.34 12.77
N PRO A 735 25.42 -14.49 13.24
CA PRO A 735 24.19 -14.52 14.01
C PRO A 735 24.24 -13.49 15.14
N ILE A 736 23.09 -12.88 15.45
CA ILE A 736 22.96 -11.86 16.49
C ILE A 736 23.50 -12.35 17.85
N THR A 737 24.70 -11.88 18.23
CA THR A 737 25.34 -12.20 19.52
C THR A 737 25.27 -11.04 20.49
N TRP A 738 25.21 -11.37 21.78
CA TRP A 738 25.36 -10.41 22.89
C TRP A 738 26.75 -9.76 22.92
N LYS A 739 27.79 -10.52 22.58
CA LYS A 739 29.18 -10.06 22.53
C LYS A 739 29.67 -9.90 21.09
N TYR A 740 30.31 -8.78 20.80
CA TYR A 740 30.92 -8.48 19.50
C TYR A 740 32.39 -8.06 19.67
N ARG A 741 33.13 -7.92 18.56
CA ARG A 741 34.59 -7.83 18.55
C ARG A 741 35.09 -6.60 19.32
N ARG A 742 35.74 -6.85 20.47
CA ARG A 742 36.43 -5.85 21.33
C ARG A 742 35.52 -4.77 21.95
N GLU A 743 34.19 -4.91 21.89
CA GLU A 743 33.28 -3.97 22.55
C GLU A 743 33.16 -4.30 24.06
N ASN A 744 33.52 -3.36 24.95
CA ASN A 744 33.27 -3.45 26.39
C ASN A 744 31.81 -3.09 26.70
N ILE A 745 30.89 -3.97 26.27
CA ILE A 745 29.46 -3.86 26.54
C ILE A 745 29.14 -4.43 27.94
N SER A 746 28.22 -3.78 28.65
CA SER A 746 27.81 -4.13 30.02
C SER A 746 27.01 -5.43 30.10
N GLU A 747 27.02 -6.07 31.27
CA GLU A 747 26.24 -7.28 31.55
C GLU A 747 24.72 -7.05 31.36
N ALA A 748 24.24 -5.83 31.62
CA ALA A 748 22.86 -5.40 31.40
C ALA A 748 22.35 -5.63 29.95
N VAL A 749 23.22 -5.56 28.93
CA VAL A 749 22.84 -5.91 27.55
C VAL A 749 22.64 -7.42 27.39
N THR A 750 23.38 -8.25 28.14
CA THR A 750 23.18 -9.70 28.14
C THR A 750 21.81 -10.07 28.73
N ASP A 751 21.38 -9.35 29.77
CA ASP A 751 20.03 -9.49 30.34
C ASP A 751 18.94 -8.80 29.49
N ALA A 752 19.30 -7.87 28.61
CA ALA A 752 18.40 -7.30 27.60
C ALA A 752 18.02 -8.32 26.52
N PHE A 753 18.96 -9.19 26.14
CA PHE A 753 18.73 -10.22 25.11
C PHE A 753 17.64 -11.24 25.49
N GLU A 754 17.34 -11.42 26.78
CA GLU A 754 16.21 -12.24 27.25
C GLU A 754 14.84 -11.68 26.85
N SER A 755 14.76 -10.38 26.54
CA SER A 755 13.55 -9.71 26.07
C SER A 755 13.43 -9.71 24.53
N VAL A 756 14.31 -10.43 23.82
CA VAL A 756 14.41 -10.44 22.36
C VAL A 756 13.91 -11.76 21.77
N LEU A 757 13.02 -11.66 20.80
CA LEU A 757 12.64 -12.72 19.87
C LEU A 757 13.21 -12.40 18.48
N VAL A 758 13.68 -13.41 17.75
CA VAL A 758 14.19 -13.25 16.38
C VAL A 758 13.32 -14.02 15.40
N ILE A 759 12.76 -13.32 14.41
CA ILE A 759 12.02 -13.93 13.28
C ILE A 759 12.88 -13.83 12.02
N ARG A 760 13.19 -14.98 11.42
CA ARG A 760 14.14 -15.08 10.30
C ARG A 760 13.93 -16.36 9.50
N PHE A 761 14.63 -16.49 8.37
CA PHE A 761 14.83 -17.81 7.77
C PHE A 761 15.81 -18.66 8.60
N GLU A 762 15.64 -19.98 8.52
CA GLU A 762 16.48 -20.99 9.15
C GLU A 762 17.99 -20.68 8.98
N PRO A 763 18.81 -20.75 10.06
CA PRO A 763 20.24 -20.47 9.97
C PRO A 763 20.99 -21.38 8.97
N ILE A 764 21.68 -20.76 8.03
CA ILE A 764 22.47 -21.47 7.01
C ILE A 764 23.77 -21.99 7.65
N ASN A 765 24.03 -23.29 7.51
CA ASN A 765 25.32 -23.89 7.84
C ASN A 765 26.35 -23.51 6.77
N TRP A 766 27.00 -22.35 6.95
CA TRP A 766 27.98 -21.81 6.00
C TRP A 766 29.21 -22.72 5.79
N ASP A 767 29.62 -23.49 6.80
CA ASP A 767 30.73 -24.44 6.69
C ASP A 767 30.43 -25.54 5.66
N SER A 768 29.20 -26.05 5.64
CA SER A 768 28.73 -27.02 4.62
C SER A 768 28.68 -26.46 3.19
N TRP A 769 28.68 -25.12 3.06
CA TRP A 769 28.75 -24.41 1.79
C TRP A 769 30.16 -23.96 1.42
N SER A 770 31.14 -24.02 2.33
CA SER A 770 32.53 -23.55 2.13
C SER A 770 33.20 -24.04 0.83
N PRO A 771 33.06 -25.32 0.40
CA PRO A 771 33.64 -25.79 -0.87
C PRO A 771 32.97 -25.22 -2.14
N VAL A 772 31.73 -24.75 -2.02
CA VAL A 772 30.97 -24.12 -3.13
C VAL A 772 31.18 -22.61 -3.12
N SER A 773 31.12 -21.97 -1.96
CA SER A 773 31.37 -20.53 -1.79
C SER A 773 32.80 -20.14 -2.17
N SER A 774 33.78 -21.02 -1.91
CA SER A 774 35.17 -20.83 -2.35
C SER A 774 35.29 -20.85 -3.87
N ARG A 775 34.67 -21.82 -4.56
CA ARG A 775 34.72 -21.91 -6.04
C ARG A 775 33.95 -20.77 -6.72
N ILE A 776 32.79 -20.39 -6.19
CA ILE A 776 32.03 -19.22 -6.65
C ILE A 776 32.85 -17.94 -6.45
N SER A 777 33.56 -17.81 -5.32
CA SER A 777 34.42 -16.65 -5.05
C SER A 777 35.69 -16.61 -5.90
N GLN A 778 36.27 -17.77 -6.23
CA GLN A 778 37.37 -17.90 -7.18
C GLN A 778 36.91 -17.47 -8.58
N LEU A 779 35.85 -18.11 -9.13
CA LEU A 779 35.31 -17.78 -10.45
C LEU A 779 34.90 -16.29 -10.56
N ARG A 780 34.36 -15.71 -9.49
CA ARG A 780 34.03 -14.28 -9.41
C ARG A 780 35.29 -13.39 -9.43
N SER A 781 36.38 -13.83 -8.81
CA SER A 781 37.68 -13.14 -8.87
C SER A 781 38.34 -13.27 -10.25
N ASP A 782 38.18 -14.43 -10.91
CA ASP A 782 38.67 -14.68 -12.26
C ASP A 782 37.90 -13.84 -13.32
N LEU A 783 36.61 -13.57 -13.09
CA LEU A 783 35.76 -12.77 -13.97
C LEU A 783 35.84 -11.25 -13.74
N TYR A 784 36.05 -10.79 -12.50
CA TYR A 784 35.92 -9.37 -12.14
C TYR A 784 37.08 -8.79 -11.29
N GLY A 785 38.10 -9.58 -11.00
CA GLY A 785 39.21 -9.20 -10.13
C GLY A 785 38.88 -9.25 -8.63
N THR A 786 39.89 -8.95 -7.81
CA THR A 786 39.89 -9.18 -6.35
C THR A 786 39.36 -8.00 -5.52
N GLY A 787 38.61 -7.07 -6.12
CA GLY A 787 38.32 -5.75 -5.55
C GLY A 787 36.98 -5.56 -4.79
N LEU A 788 36.13 -6.59 -4.68
CA LEU A 788 34.82 -6.48 -4.00
C LEU A 788 34.95 -6.72 -2.48
N SER A 789 34.15 -6.02 -1.65
CA SER A 789 34.15 -6.24 -0.19
C SER A 789 33.59 -7.63 0.15
N GLN A 790 33.98 -8.17 1.31
CA GLN A 790 33.55 -9.52 1.72
C GLN A 790 32.02 -9.64 1.87
N GLU A 791 31.33 -8.55 2.18
CA GLU A 791 29.87 -8.50 2.29
C GLU A 791 29.17 -8.78 0.94
N LEU A 792 29.87 -8.56 -0.18
CA LEU A 792 29.37 -8.74 -1.56
C LEU A 792 29.80 -10.09 -2.15
N ASN A 793 30.67 -10.84 -1.45
CA ASN A 793 31.32 -12.03 -2.01
C ASN A 793 30.38 -13.22 -2.21
N PHE A 794 29.42 -13.39 -1.29
CA PHE A 794 28.54 -14.56 -1.20
C PHE A 794 27.36 -14.25 -0.26
N ASN A 795 26.17 -14.74 -0.57
CA ASN A 795 24.96 -14.52 0.22
C ASN A 795 23.89 -15.59 -0.06
N GLU A 796 22.79 -15.59 0.69
CA GLU A 796 21.74 -16.61 0.54
C GLU A 796 20.98 -16.57 -0.80
N ASN A 797 20.94 -15.45 -1.53
CA ASN A 797 20.33 -15.40 -2.87
C ASN A 797 21.15 -16.24 -3.85
N VAL A 798 22.48 -16.11 -3.81
CA VAL A 798 23.42 -16.91 -4.62
C VAL A 798 23.29 -18.40 -4.29
N LEU A 799 23.08 -18.74 -3.01
CA LEU A 799 22.76 -20.11 -2.59
C LEU A 799 21.42 -20.60 -3.14
N GLY A 800 20.39 -19.76 -3.07
CA GLY A 800 19.09 -20.00 -3.71
C GLY A 800 19.28 -20.37 -5.17
N CYS A 801 19.97 -19.54 -5.96
CA CYS A 801 20.25 -19.78 -7.38
C CYS A 801 21.04 -21.07 -7.65
N TYR A 802 21.96 -21.46 -6.77
CA TYR A 802 22.65 -22.75 -6.88
C TYR A 802 21.69 -23.93 -6.64
N GLU A 803 20.89 -23.91 -5.57
CA GLU A 803 19.87 -24.93 -5.29
C GLU A 803 18.84 -25.03 -6.42
N SER A 804 18.47 -23.88 -6.98
CA SER A 804 17.52 -23.74 -8.09
C SER A 804 17.93 -24.55 -9.31
N MET A 805 19.23 -24.50 -9.67
CA MET A 805 19.78 -25.26 -10.79
C MET A 805 19.80 -26.76 -10.51
N ASP A 806 20.01 -27.19 -9.26
CA ASP A 806 19.95 -28.62 -8.91
C ASP A 806 18.50 -29.15 -9.00
N ILE A 807 17.53 -28.40 -8.46
CA ILE A 807 16.10 -28.72 -8.58
C ILE A 807 15.68 -28.79 -10.06
N LEU A 808 16.02 -27.78 -10.86
CA LEU A 808 15.66 -27.74 -12.29
C LEU A 808 16.33 -28.90 -13.06
N SER A 809 17.57 -29.24 -12.73
CA SER A 809 18.28 -30.36 -13.38
C SER A 809 17.67 -31.71 -13.05
N GLN A 810 17.19 -31.92 -11.82
CA GLN A 810 16.43 -33.13 -11.45
C GLN A 810 15.15 -33.24 -12.29
N LEU A 811 14.37 -32.16 -12.40
CA LEU A 811 13.12 -32.12 -13.15
C LEU A 811 13.33 -32.35 -14.66
N MET A 812 14.34 -31.70 -15.25
CA MET A 812 14.72 -31.91 -16.66
C MET A 812 15.23 -33.34 -16.90
N ASN A 813 16.05 -33.90 -16.00
CA ASN A 813 16.58 -35.26 -16.13
C ASN A 813 15.47 -36.33 -16.03
N GLU A 814 14.52 -36.15 -15.12
CA GLU A 814 13.33 -37.03 -15.00
C GLU A 814 12.44 -36.93 -16.25
N SER A 815 12.25 -35.72 -16.78
CA SER A 815 11.51 -35.49 -18.03
C SER A 815 12.23 -36.08 -19.26
N ALA A 816 13.57 -36.06 -19.28
CA ALA A 816 14.35 -36.76 -20.30
C ALA A 816 14.10 -38.27 -20.23
N ILE A 817 14.14 -38.85 -19.03
CA ILE A 817 13.96 -40.29 -18.81
C ILE A 817 12.55 -40.73 -19.20
N SER A 818 11.50 -39.97 -18.87
CA SER A 818 10.13 -40.29 -19.31
C SER A 818 9.96 -40.21 -20.83
N ASN A 819 10.71 -39.32 -21.49
CA ASN A 819 10.61 -39.05 -22.92
C ASN A 819 11.71 -39.79 -23.73
N SER A 820 12.14 -40.97 -23.28
CA SER A 820 13.11 -41.84 -23.96
C SER A 820 14.47 -41.18 -24.28
N GLY A 821 14.90 -40.24 -23.45
CA GLY A 821 16.12 -39.45 -23.62
C GLY A 821 15.94 -38.13 -24.39
N SER A 822 14.72 -37.81 -24.85
CA SER A 822 14.44 -36.55 -25.56
C SER A 822 14.44 -35.34 -24.63
N THR A 823 15.16 -34.28 -25.02
CA THR A 823 15.15 -32.95 -24.36
C THR A 823 14.11 -31.99 -24.96
N SER A 824 13.19 -32.50 -25.77
CA SER A 824 12.04 -31.76 -26.30
C SER A 824 10.82 -31.99 -25.40
N TRP A 825 10.62 -31.11 -24.42
CA TRP A 825 9.52 -31.13 -23.45
C TRP A 825 8.74 -29.81 -23.45
N GLN A 826 7.49 -29.83 -22.97
CA GLN A 826 6.78 -28.61 -22.62
C GLN A 826 7.31 -28.11 -21.28
N ALA A 827 7.72 -26.84 -21.21
CA ALA A 827 8.26 -26.24 -20.00
C ALA A 827 7.25 -26.30 -18.83
N SER A 828 5.96 -26.14 -19.13
CA SER A 828 4.88 -26.25 -18.16
C SER A 828 4.71 -27.66 -17.57
N GLU A 829 5.04 -28.73 -18.30
CA GLU A 829 5.02 -30.09 -17.78
C GLU A 829 6.19 -30.33 -16.81
N VAL A 830 7.38 -29.83 -17.16
CA VAL A 830 8.56 -29.84 -16.28
C VAL A 830 8.26 -29.09 -14.97
N ILE A 831 7.70 -27.88 -15.04
CA ILE A 831 7.41 -27.08 -13.83
C ILE A 831 6.27 -27.67 -13.01
N ARG A 832 5.22 -28.22 -13.63
CA ARG A 832 4.12 -28.86 -12.89
C ARG A 832 4.59 -30.08 -12.08
N SER A 833 5.67 -30.76 -12.49
CA SER A 833 6.27 -31.87 -11.73
C SER A 833 7.03 -31.45 -10.44
N ALA A 834 7.13 -30.14 -10.17
CA ALA A 834 7.63 -29.58 -8.91
C ALA A 834 6.52 -29.30 -7.87
N VAL A 835 5.25 -29.23 -8.28
CA VAL A 835 4.11 -28.86 -7.40
C VAL A 835 3.90 -29.93 -6.30
N ASP A 836 3.63 -29.47 -5.07
CA ASP A 836 3.50 -30.29 -3.85
C ASP A 836 4.70 -31.23 -3.54
N ARG A 837 5.84 -31.05 -4.22
CA ARG A 837 7.00 -31.95 -4.14
C ARG A 837 8.02 -31.49 -3.11
N THR A 838 8.67 -32.46 -2.46
CA THR A 838 9.89 -32.24 -1.67
C THR A 838 11.12 -32.78 -2.41
N PHE A 839 12.13 -31.93 -2.56
CA PHE A 839 13.45 -32.26 -3.10
C PHE A 839 14.44 -32.44 -1.95
N VAL A 840 15.29 -33.47 -2.04
CA VAL A 840 16.38 -33.71 -1.10
C VAL A 840 17.68 -33.25 -1.77
N LEU A 841 18.13 -32.05 -1.42
CA LEU A 841 19.39 -31.50 -1.90
C LEU A 841 20.53 -31.90 -0.95
N PRO A 842 21.81 -31.87 -1.40
CA PRO A 842 22.95 -32.26 -0.57
C PRO A 842 23.15 -31.46 0.74
N ARG A 843 22.37 -30.39 0.96
CA ARG A 843 22.48 -29.46 2.10
C ARG A 843 21.15 -29.13 2.79
N GLY A 844 20.04 -29.74 2.37
CA GLY A 844 18.72 -29.47 2.95
C GLY A 844 17.56 -30.10 2.18
N ARG A 845 16.35 -29.99 2.75
CA ARG A 845 15.11 -30.31 2.04
C ARG A 845 14.46 -29.02 1.53
N VAL A 846 14.02 -29.02 0.28
CA VAL A 846 13.27 -27.92 -0.34
C VAL A 846 11.90 -28.44 -0.72
N GLN A 847 10.85 -27.86 -0.16
CA GLN A 847 9.46 -28.24 -0.43
C GLN A 847 8.76 -27.14 -1.24
N PHE A 848 7.88 -27.54 -2.15
CA PHE A 848 6.97 -26.67 -2.87
C PHE A 848 5.52 -26.92 -2.43
N SER A 849 4.69 -25.89 -2.53
CA SER A 849 3.25 -25.95 -2.28
C SER A 849 2.45 -26.32 -3.53
N SER A 850 1.15 -26.53 -3.35
CA SER A 850 0.16 -26.75 -4.41
C SER A 850 0.02 -25.58 -5.39
N ALA A 851 0.45 -24.38 -4.99
CA ALA A 851 0.56 -23.20 -5.84
C ALA A 851 1.95 -23.05 -6.50
N GLY A 852 2.77 -24.11 -6.52
CA GLY A 852 4.09 -24.13 -7.16
C GLY A 852 5.14 -23.24 -6.50
N GLN A 853 4.91 -22.81 -5.25
CA GLN A 853 5.78 -21.88 -4.53
C GLN A 853 6.72 -22.65 -3.60
N ARG A 854 8.01 -22.34 -3.57
CA ARG A 854 8.91 -22.84 -2.51
C ARG A 854 8.37 -22.41 -1.15
N ILE A 855 8.19 -23.37 -0.24
CA ILE A 855 7.71 -23.11 1.12
C ILE A 855 8.89 -22.55 1.95
N PRO A 856 8.77 -21.34 2.52
CA PRO A 856 9.84 -20.71 3.29
C PRO A 856 9.98 -21.36 4.67
N ARG A 857 11.20 -21.72 5.06
CA ARG A 857 11.50 -22.22 6.41
C ARG A 857 11.79 -21.05 7.36
N VAL A 858 10.72 -20.35 7.75
CA VAL A 858 10.76 -19.28 8.76
C VAL A 858 10.81 -19.90 10.15
N VAL A 859 11.67 -19.36 11.02
CA VAL A 859 11.90 -19.84 12.38
C VAL A 859 11.78 -18.69 13.39
N LEU A 860 11.33 -19.02 14.60
CA LEU A 860 11.41 -18.15 15.77
C LEU A 860 12.56 -18.62 16.66
N GLN A 861 13.42 -17.69 17.06
CA GLN A 861 14.51 -17.95 18.00
C GLN A 861 14.38 -17.09 19.26
N GLN A 862 14.83 -17.62 20.39
CA GLN A 862 14.96 -16.89 21.65
C GLN A 862 16.37 -17.07 22.22
N TYR A 863 16.83 -16.10 23.01
CA TYR A 863 18.13 -16.14 23.68
C TYR A 863 18.12 -17.09 24.89
N ASN A 864 18.98 -18.11 24.88
CA ASN A 864 19.19 -19.02 26.01
C ASN A 864 20.35 -18.51 26.89
N LYS A 865 20.04 -18.14 28.15
CA LYS A 865 21.01 -17.59 29.11
C LYS A 865 22.19 -18.55 29.41
N THR A 866 21.96 -19.86 29.31
CA THR A 866 22.95 -20.91 29.63
C THR A 866 23.95 -21.11 28.50
N SER A 867 23.47 -21.29 27.26
CA SER A 867 24.34 -21.41 26.08
C SER A 867 24.88 -20.06 25.58
N ARG A 868 24.29 -18.96 26.05
CA ARG A 868 24.55 -17.57 25.67
C ARG A 868 24.42 -17.32 24.16
N ASN A 869 23.48 -18.00 23.52
CA ASN A 869 23.19 -17.92 22.09
C ASN A 869 21.67 -17.90 21.83
N PHE A 870 21.28 -17.54 20.61
CA PHE A 870 19.90 -17.72 20.13
C PHE A 870 19.68 -19.15 19.66
N GLU A 871 18.63 -19.78 20.16
CA GLU A 871 18.23 -21.14 19.83
C GLU A 871 16.87 -21.12 19.11
N THR A 872 16.75 -21.93 18.06
CA THR A 872 15.48 -22.09 17.33
C THR A 872 14.50 -22.90 18.17
N LEU A 873 13.36 -22.31 18.53
CA LEU A 873 12.33 -22.97 19.34
C LEU A 873 11.20 -23.57 18.50
N VAL A 874 10.81 -22.88 17.43
CA VAL A 874 9.64 -23.27 16.63
C VAL A 874 9.79 -22.86 15.16
N ASN A 875 9.23 -23.68 14.26
CA ASN A 875 9.09 -23.40 12.84
C ASN A 875 7.69 -22.84 12.55
N LEU A 876 7.59 -21.96 11.55
CA LEU A 876 6.32 -21.47 11.05
C LEU A 876 5.66 -22.50 10.13
N ASP A 877 4.40 -22.84 10.37
CA ASP A 877 3.54 -23.38 9.32
C ASP A 877 3.11 -22.21 8.43
N TYR A 878 3.81 -22.05 7.31
CA TYR A 878 3.57 -20.96 6.36
C TYR A 878 2.19 -21.08 5.68
N ALA A 879 1.66 -22.29 5.50
CA ALA A 879 0.35 -22.50 4.87
C ALA A 879 -0.79 -22.16 5.84
N ALA A 880 -0.65 -22.50 7.13
CA ALA A 880 -1.58 -22.07 8.18
C ALA A 880 -1.37 -20.60 8.61
N SER A 881 -0.26 -19.97 8.23
CA SER A 881 0.20 -18.67 8.75
C SER A 881 0.33 -18.64 10.28
N ALA A 882 0.74 -19.78 10.88
CA ALA A 882 0.72 -20.01 12.33
C ALA A 882 1.98 -20.75 12.81
N TRP A 883 2.37 -20.52 14.06
CA TRP A 883 3.48 -21.24 14.69
C TRP A 883 3.00 -22.57 15.28
N HIS A 884 3.82 -23.62 15.27
CA HIS A 884 3.44 -24.90 15.89
C HIS A 884 3.34 -24.78 17.42
N ASP A 885 2.14 -25.03 17.96
CA ASP A 885 1.79 -24.80 19.38
C ASP A 885 2.79 -25.38 20.39
N SER A 886 3.32 -26.57 20.13
CA SER A 886 4.26 -27.26 21.03
C SER A 886 5.59 -26.53 21.20
N GLY A 887 6.04 -25.76 20.21
CA GLY A 887 7.22 -24.90 20.30
C GLY A 887 6.91 -23.48 20.79
N MET A 888 5.65 -23.06 20.79
CA MET A 888 5.23 -21.79 21.41
C MET A 888 5.13 -21.90 22.93
N GLN A 889 4.82 -23.09 23.46
CA GLN A 889 4.75 -23.36 24.89
C GLN A 889 6.12 -23.42 25.59
N THR A 890 7.24 -23.47 24.86
CA THR A 890 8.60 -23.51 25.43
C THR A 890 9.26 -22.14 25.55
N LEU A 891 8.62 -21.07 25.05
CA LEU A 891 9.10 -19.68 25.16
C LEU A 891 9.22 -19.25 26.63
N GLN A 892 10.42 -18.84 27.04
CA GLN A 892 10.73 -18.45 28.42
C GLN A 892 10.59 -16.94 28.59
N TRP A 893 9.62 -16.50 29.39
CA TRP A 893 9.41 -15.07 29.65
C TRP A 893 10.10 -14.64 30.94
N LYS A 894 10.75 -13.47 30.92
CA LYS A 894 11.53 -12.95 32.06
C LYS A 894 10.72 -12.75 33.36
N LEU A 895 9.40 -12.56 33.23
CA LEU A 895 8.44 -12.48 34.34
C LEU A 895 7.57 -13.74 34.51
N GLY A 896 7.93 -14.86 33.85
CA GLY A 896 7.17 -16.11 33.86
C GLY A 896 5.85 -16.09 33.07
N GLN A 897 5.48 -14.96 32.48
CA GLN A 897 4.22 -14.74 31.75
C GLN A 897 4.46 -13.95 30.46
N VAL A 898 3.61 -14.17 29.46
CA VAL A 898 3.61 -13.39 28.20
C VAL A 898 3.36 -11.90 28.52
N PRO A 899 4.20 -10.96 28.07
CA PRO A 899 3.95 -9.55 28.26
C PRO A 899 2.70 -9.08 27.52
N LEU A 900 1.93 -8.17 28.12
CA LEU A 900 0.84 -7.48 27.45
C LEU A 900 1.41 -6.50 26.42
N ASP A 901 0.72 -6.33 25.29
CA ASP A 901 1.06 -5.38 24.22
C ASP A 901 0.74 -3.92 24.59
N TYR A 902 -0.08 -3.70 25.64
CA TYR A 902 -0.42 -2.39 26.20
C TYR A 902 0.02 -2.23 27.65
N HIS A 903 0.23 -0.97 28.07
CA HIS A 903 0.48 -0.66 29.48
C HIS A 903 -0.83 -0.72 30.31
N PRO A 904 -0.93 -1.49 31.40
CA PRO A 904 -2.18 -1.72 32.13
C PRO A 904 -2.89 -0.47 32.69
N CYS A 905 -2.15 0.60 32.94
CA CYS A 905 -2.70 1.87 33.41
C CYS A 905 -3.02 2.89 32.29
N GLY A 906 -2.89 2.50 31.01
CA GLY A 906 -2.72 3.43 29.91
C GLY A 906 -1.32 4.06 29.90
N TYR A 907 -0.89 4.57 28.74
CA TYR A 907 0.46 5.12 28.57
C TYR A 907 0.69 6.46 29.31
N HIS A 908 -0.38 7.14 29.72
CA HIS A 908 -0.32 8.36 30.52
C HIS A 908 -0.82 8.15 31.95
N ASN A 909 -0.86 6.89 32.43
CA ASN A 909 -1.41 6.48 33.74
C ASN A 909 -2.88 6.87 33.96
N ASP A 910 -3.59 7.19 32.88
CA ASP A 910 -4.94 7.76 32.86
C ASP A 910 -6.01 6.73 33.25
N GLN A 911 -5.85 5.46 32.87
CA GLN A 911 -6.82 4.41 33.17
C GLN A 911 -6.77 3.98 34.64
N CYS A 912 -5.59 3.96 35.27
CA CYS A 912 -5.48 3.71 36.72
C CYS A 912 -6.03 4.87 37.56
N SER A 913 -6.03 6.10 37.04
CA SER A 913 -6.78 7.20 37.67
C SER A 913 -8.31 6.97 37.62
N GLN A 914 -8.81 6.35 36.55
CA GLN A 914 -10.24 6.03 36.42
C GLN A 914 -10.66 4.83 37.27
N SER A 915 -9.85 3.76 37.37
CA SER A 915 -10.19 2.62 38.22
C SER A 915 -10.27 3.05 39.70
N ALA A 916 -9.30 3.82 40.18
CA ALA A 916 -9.32 4.41 41.53
C ALA A 916 -10.58 5.27 41.76
N ARG A 917 -10.96 6.12 40.78
CA ARG A 917 -12.20 6.92 40.86
C ARG A 917 -13.47 6.07 40.87
N ARG A 918 -13.54 4.97 40.10
CA ARG A 918 -14.69 4.05 40.10
C ARG A 918 -14.81 3.31 41.43
N THR A 919 -13.71 2.82 41.99
CA THR A 919 -13.70 2.19 43.32
C THR A 919 -14.11 3.17 44.42
N LEU A 920 -13.60 4.42 44.38
CA LEU A 920 -14.00 5.46 45.32
C LEU A 920 -15.50 5.80 45.19
N ALA A 921 -16.02 5.91 43.97
CA ALA A 921 -17.45 6.14 43.73
C ALA A 921 -18.33 4.98 44.22
N ALA A 922 -17.89 3.73 44.07
CA ALA A 922 -18.58 2.56 44.58
C ALA A 922 -18.60 2.53 46.13
N ILE A 923 -17.48 2.87 46.78
CA ILE A 923 -17.40 2.99 48.24
C ILE A 923 -18.33 4.10 48.75
N VAL A 924 -18.27 5.30 48.14
CA VAL A 924 -19.14 6.43 48.51
C VAL A 924 -20.61 6.08 48.30
N GLY A 925 -20.98 5.48 47.16
CA GLY A 925 -22.35 5.03 46.91
C GLY A 925 -22.85 3.99 47.91
N THR A 926 -22.00 3.03 48.29
CA THR A 926 -22.31 2.01 49.31
C THR A 926 -22.54 2.66 50.68
N VAL A 927 -21.65 3.56 51.11
CA VAL A 927 -21.81 4.29 52.38
C VAL A 927 -23.07 5.15 52.37
N THR A 928 -23.35 5.87 51.28
CA THR A 928 -24.58 6.67 51.14
C THR A 928 -25.84 5.78 51.20
N ALA A 929 -25.83 4.60 50.58
CA ALA A 929 -26.94 3.65 50.66
C ALA A 929 -27.14 3.12 52.09
N CYS A 930 -26.06 2.74 52.79
CA CYS A 930 -26.14 2.29 54.19
C CYS A 930 -26.69 3.39 55.12
N VAL A 931 -26.26 4.65 54.95
CA VAL A 931 -26.78 5.79 55.71
C VAL A 931 -28.26 6.04 55.38
N ALA A 932 -28.66 5.97 54.11
CA ALA A 932 -30.06 6.13 53.71
C ALA A 932 -30.97 5.05 54.31
N VAL A 933 -30.51 3.79 54.34
CA VAL A 933 -31.24 2.68 55.00
C VAL A 933 -31.32 2.89 56.52
N LEU A 934 -30.23 3.34 57.17
CA LEU A 934 -30.24 3.67 58.61
C LEU A 934 -31.24 4.79 58.93
N VAL A 935 -31.27 5.87 58.14
CA VAL A 935 -32.25 6.96 58.29
C VAL A 935 -33.67 6.44 58.08
N LEU A 936 -33.91 5.60 57.07
CA LEU A 936 -35.22 4.97 56.85
C LEU A 936 -35.66 4.11 58.04
N LEU A 937 -34.77 3.28 58.60
CA LEU A 937 -35.06 2.45 59.77
C LEU A 937 -35.38 3.30 61.02
N VAL A 938 -34.63 4.39 61.24
CA VAL A 938 -34.89 5.35 62.33
C VAL A 938 -36.23 6.05 62.13
N VAL A 939 -36.54 6.54 60.93
CA VAL A 939 -37.82 7.18 60.62
C VAL A 939 -38.99 6.20 60.79
N CYS A 940 -38.88 4.97 60.29
CA CYS A 940 -39.91 3.94 60.47
C CYS A 940 -40.17 3.63 61.95
N ARG A 941 -39.12 3.51 62.78
CA ARG A 941 -39.26 3.34 64.24
C ARG A 941 -39.86 4.57 64.91
N LEU A 942 -39.53 5.78 64.45
CA LEU A 942 -40.13 7.02 64.96
C LEU A 942 -41.63 7.08 64.64
N THR A 943 -42.04 6.72 63.42
CA THR A 943 -43.45 6.70 63.02
C THR A 943 -44.23 5.59 63.73
N GLU A 944 -43.61 4.44 63.99
CA GLU A 944 -44.20 3.35 64.79
C GLU A 944 -44.41 3.78 66.26
N TYR A 945 -43.42 4.48 66.84
CA TYR A 945 -43.51 5.03 68.20
C TYR A 945 -44.60 6.11 68.32
N LEU A 946 -44.67 7.03 67.34
CA LEU A 946 -45.70 8.08 67.30
C LEU A 946 -47.11 7.52 67.06
N ALA A 947 -47.27 6.54 66.16
CA ALA A 947 -48.56 5.95 65.83
C ALA A 947 -49.13 5.03 66.92
N THR A 948 -48.29 4.42 67.75
CA THR A 948 -48.74 3.49 68.81
C THR A 948 -49.20 4.17 70.09
N GLY A 949 -48.86 5.46 70.29
CA GLY A 949 -49.47 6.32 71.30
C GLY A 949 -49.32 5.88 72.76
N ARG A 950 -48.40 4.97 73.07
CA ARG A 950 -48.16 4.41 74.40
C ARG A 950 -46.67 4.46 74.74
N PRO A 951 -46.26 5.16 75.82
CA PRO A 951 -44.87 5.17 76.26
C PRO A 951 -44.52 3.83 76.94
N ASP A 952 -44.07 2.86 76.15
CA ASP A 952 -43.65 1.55 76.67
C ASP A 952 -42.35 1.70 77.47
N GLN A 953 -42.45 1.56 78.80
CA GLN A 953 -41.41 1.95 79.77
C GLN A 953 -40.09 1.16 79.68
N ARG A 954 -39.96 0.22 78.74
CA ARG A 954 -38.76 -0.62 78.56
C ARG A 954 -37.67 0.02 77.70
N MET A 955 -37.96 1.09 76.95
CA MET A 955 -37.04 1.63 75.93
C MET A 955 -35.91 2.54 76.47
N ILE A 956 -35.80 2.75 77.78
CA ILE A 956 -34.70 3.54 78.39
C ILE A 956 -33.41 2.71 78.55
N ALA A 957 -33.50 1.37 78.61
CA ALA A 957 -32.39 0.48 78.97
C ALA A 957 -31.42 0.10 77.83
N CYS A 958 -31.43 0.80 76.69
CA CYS A 958 -30.67 0.43 75.48
C CYS A 958 -29.73 1.53 74.93
N PHE A 959 -29.47 2.61 75.69
CA PHE A 959 -28.52 3.67 75.28
C PHE A 959 -27.35 3.91 76.26
N GLU A 960 -27.22 3.07 77.29
CA GLU A 960 -26.00 2.98 78.12
C GLU A 960 -25.25 1.65 77.87
N LYS A 961 -24.60 1.53 76.70
CA LYS A 961 -23.44 0.63 76.50
C LYS A 961 -22.67 0.93 75.22
#